data_AF-A0A819DBR5-F1
#
_entry.id   AF-A0A819DBR5-F1
#
_cell.length_a   1.000
_cell.length_b   1.000
_cell.length_c   1.000
_cell.angle_alpha   90.00
_cell.angle_beta   90.00
_cell.angle_gamma   90.00
#
_symmetry.space_group_name_H-M   'P 1'
#
loop_
_entity.id
_entity.type
_entity.pdbx_description
1 polymer ?
#
loop_
_entity_poly.entity_id
_entity_poly.type
_entity_poly.pdbx_seq_one_letter_code
_entity_poly.pdbx_strand_id
1 'polypeptide(L)'
;MSTTDKVDEVAPPQLDNLLELDPYIKPYQDEIKRRYKEYRKILNTLNTEENGLDVFTSAYTHYGMHVDCCTNEIKIKEWVPGARAVYVRGDFNNWAEKQYSLQRNEWGIWTITIPPLSDGSPAIKHGQAIKLLIETPYGELLDRLCPWSRYVQRAENSNVYHGVFYNPPDNQIYKFKNPQPKKKDRLKIYEAHVGISSWKGEVATYENFRLNVLPRIVKQGYNTVQLMAIMEHAYYASFGYQVTSFFAASSRYGTPEELKALIDDAHGYGLTVLLDIVHSHACKNTFDGLNMFDGTRGCFFHDNARGYHDLWDSRCFNYMEREVMRFLLSNIRYWLEEFKFDGFRYDGVSSMLYHSHGIAHGFSGSYNEYFGLATDTDSFNYLQLANTVSQTLFPESITIAEEVSGMPTLCRPIAEGGAGFDYRLAMAIPDVWIKLLREKKDEDWNVGDLSWTLINRRWSEKNIAYSESHDQALVGDKTIAHWLFDSQIYSHMEVFSDRTPTVERGLALHKMIRLLTYALGGEGWLNFEGNEFGHPEWLDFPRQGNNNSFHYARRLFYLPEDEKLRYKYLNAWDQAMNNCEEAYKWLSDKNTFISRRHEDDKLVVFERGNQGLLFIFNFHPTKSFADYRVGCGKPGKYKIVLNSDSSAFDGLGRVDEGQVFAAEDYKWDERPYSFKVYTPCRTVLVFALTDILVTRKSSSLTCHKWLKDEPSTCNERCSNKQSQVINVKGQTVRTFDMLDCEFKKGSPYVEIAARKIPMDNKIICSHHIWFECLNDLYNGSETTDQIEEMVNKYYKTFYQEIN
;
A
#
# COMPACT_ATOMS: atom_id res chain seq x y z
N MET A 1 6.05 -49.06 -29.86
CA MET A 1 5.97 -47.95 -30.84
C MET A 1 4.48 -47.76 -31.12
N SER A 2 3.78 -46.69 -30.80
CA SER A 2 4.15 -45.27 -30.72
C SER A 2 3.04 -44.56 -29.91
N THR A 3 3.39 -44.03 -28.74
CA THR A 3 2.77 -42.84 -28.11
C THR A 3 3.82 -42.27 -27.14
N THR A 4 4.97 -41.90 -27.71
CA THR A 4 5.80 -40.85 -27.12
C THR A 4 5.05 -39.55 -27.35
N ASP A 5 4.37 -39.06 -26.31
CA ASP A 5 3.86 -37.70 -26.30
C ASP A 5 5.00 -36.75 -26.67
N LYS A 6 4.74 -35.92 -27.67
CA LYS A 6 5.65 -34.89 -28.16
C LYS A 6 5.92 -33.90 -27.03
N VAL A 7 6.99 -34.11 -26.28
CA VAL A 7 7.61 -33.13 -25.38
C VAL A 7 8.48 -32.18 -26.22
N ASP A 8 7.92 -31.66 -27.30
CA ASP A 8 8.55 -30.69 -28.20
C ASP A 8 8.00 -29.28 -27.85
N GLU A 9 8.93 -28.34 -27.56
CA GLU A 9 8.76 -26.89 -27.41
C GLU A 9 7.65 -26.37 -26.47
N VAL A 10 7.84 -26.50 -25.14
CA VAL A 10 7.03 -25.75 -24.15
C VAL A 10 7.50 -24.30 -24.10
N ALA A 11 7.00 -23.46 -25.00
CA ALA A 11 7.18 -22.02 -24.97
C ALA A 11 6.03 -21.33 -24.21
N PRO A 12 6.24 -20.12 -23.63
CA PRO A 12 5.15 -19.28 -23.16
C PRO A 12 4.15 -19.03 -24.31
N PRO A 13 2.83 -19.19 -24.06
CA PRO A 13 1.82 -19.15 -25.12
C PRO A 13 1.71 -17.79 -25.83
N GLN A 14 2.20 -16.72 -25.20
CA GLN A 14 2.19 -15.36 -25.72
C GLN A 14 3.61 -14.77 -25.77
N LEU A 15 4.64 -15.60 -25.94
CA LEU A 15 6.02 -15.14 -26.01
C LEU A 15 6.24 -14.09 -27.12
N ASP A 16 5.56 -14.25 -28.26
CA ASP A 16 5.71 -13.32 -29.39
C ASP A 16 5.30 -11.88 -29.02
N ASN A 17 4.29 -11.70 -28.17
CA ASN A 17 3.90 -10.37 -27.67
C ASN A 17 5.08 -9.66 -26.98
N LEU A 18 5.86 -10.41 -26.18
CA LEU A 18 7.04 -9.88 -25.51
C LEU A 18 8.16 -9.57 -26.50
N LEU A 19 8.41 -10.46 -27.47
CA LEU A 19 9.48 -10.28 -28.46
C LEU A 19 9.19 -9.13 -29.44
N GLU A 20 7.92 -8.85 -29.72
CA GLU A 20 7.49 -7.67 -30.49
C GLU A 20 7.61 -6.40 -29.67
N LEU A 21 7.22 -6.43 -28.39
CA LEU A 21 7.32 -5.30 -27.47
C LEU A 21 8.79 -4.92 -27.20
N ASP A 22 9.65 -5.91 -27.04
CA ASP A 22 11.09 -5.74 -26.80
C ASP A 22 11.94 -6.71 -27.64
N PRO A 23 12.31 -6.30 -28.87
CA PRO A 23 13.13 -7.11 -29.76
C PRO A 23 14.53 -7.44 -29.23
N TYR A 24 15.05 -6.70 -28.23
CA TYR A 24 16.36 -6.98 -27.64
C TYR A 24 16.37 -8.23 -26.76
N ILE A 25 15.20 -8.75 -26.38
CA ILE A 25 15.04 -10.02 -25.66
C ILE A 25 15.22 -11.22 -26.58
N LYS A 26 15.04 -11.07 -27.90
CA LYS A 26 15.04 -12.19 -28.85
C LYS A 26 16.26 -13.15 -28.74
N PRO A 27 17.50 -12.69 -28.50
CA PRO A 27 18.64 -13.59 -28.28
C PRO A 27 18.52 -14.48 -27.03
N TYR A 28 17.69 -14.09 -26.06
CA TYR A 28 17.49 -14.77 -24.78
C TYR A 28 16.18 -15.57 -24.71
N GLN A 29 15.44 -15.68 -25.82
CA GLN A 29 14.15 -16.38 -25.87
C GLN A 29 14.24 -17.84 -25.38
N ASP A 30 15.36 -18.52 -25.62
CA ASP A 30 15.54 -19.92 -25.24
C ASP A 30 15.70 -20.07 -23.73
N GLU A 31 16.31 -19.08 -23.06
CA GLU A 31 16.36 -19.01 -21.60
C GLU A 31 14.96 -18.77 -21.01
N ILE A 32 14.15 -17.90 -21.63
CA ILE A 32 12.76 -17.67 -21.21
C ILE A 32 11.92 -18.95 -21.38
N LYS A 33 12.05 -19.64 -22.53
CA LYS A 33 11.40 -20.93 -22.77
C LYS A 33 11.84 -21.98 -21.75
N ARG A 34 13.13 -22.03 -21.41
CA ARG A 34 13.67 -22.94 -20.38
C ARG A 34 13.05 -22.67 -19.01
N ARG A 35 13.04 -21.42 -18.54
CA ARG A 35 12.42 -21.03 -17.25
C ARG A 35 10.94 -21.41 -17.22
N TYR A 36 10.19 -21.03 -18.27
CA TYR A 36 8.78 -21.33 -18.39
C TYR A 36 8.48 -22.85 -18.42
N LYS A 37 9.33 -23.64 -19.08
CA LYS A 37 9.23 -25.10 -19.07
C LYS A 37 9.37 -25.67 -17.66
N GLU A 38 10.33 -25.19 -16.87
CA GLU A 38 10.50 -25.62 -15.48
C GLU A 38 9.32 -25.17 -14.60
N TYR A 39 8.85 -23.93 -14.72
CA TYR A 39 7.61 -23.47 -14.07
C TYR A 39 6.42 -24.37 -14.39
N ARG A 40 6.19 -24.69 -15.68
CA ARG A 40 5.09 -25.56 -16.12
C ARG A 40 5.23 -26.97 -15.58
N LYS A 41 6.45 -27.51 -15.51
CA LYS A 41 6.73 -28.80 -14.91
C LYS A 41 6.32 -28.80 -13.44
N ILE A 42 6.74 -27.82 -12.66
CA ILE A 42 6.37 -27.70 -11.23
C ILE A 42 4.86 -27.58 -11.09
N LEU A 43 4.23 -26.67 -11.83
CA LEU A 43 2.79 -26.45 -11.77
C LEU A 43 1.99 -27.71 -12.14
N ASN A 44 2.40 -28.42 -13.19
CA ASN A 44 1.76 -29.68 -13.57
C ASN A 44 1.88 -30.71 -12.47
N THR A 45 3.07 -30.87 -11.88
CA THR A 45 3.29 -31.77 -10.75
C THR A 45 2.38 -31.43 -9.57
N LEU A 46 2.27 -30.15 -9.19
CA LEU A 46 1.33 -29.73 -8.13
C LEU A 46 -0.12 -30.04 -8.50
N ASN A 47 -0.51 -29.88 -9.76
CA ASN A 47 -1.87 -30.19 -10.18
C ASN A 47 -2.18 -31.69 -10.23
N THR A 48 -1.22 -32.54 -10.59
CA THR A 48 -1.45 -33.98 -10.75
C THR A 48 -1.19 -34.78 -9.48
N GLU A 49 -0.19 -34.40 -8.68
CA GLU A 49 0.24 -35.16 -7.50
C GLU A 49 -0.27 -34.57 -6.18
N GLU A 50 -0.60 -33.27 -6.15
CA GLU A 50 -1.00 -32.56 -4.92
C GLU A 50 -2.46 -32.09 -4.95
N ASN A 51 -3.28 -32.65 -5.84
CA ASN A 51 -4.70 -32.34 -6.02
C ASN A 51 -4.99 -30.86 -6.38
N GLY A 52 -4.06 -30.19 -7.06
CA GLY A 52 -4.26 -28.81 -7.51
C GLY A 52 -3.72 -27.76 -6.56
N LEU A 53 -3.49 -26.55 -7.11
CA LEU A 53 -3.03 -25.40 -6.33
C LEU A 53 -3.97 -25.05 -5.16
N ASP A 54 -5.28 -25.22 -5.32
CA ASP A 54 -6.25 -24.93 -4.25
C ASP A 54 -5.97 -25.81 -3.01
N VAL A 55 -5.92 -27.14 -3.19
CA VAL A 55 -5.62 -28.06 -2.08
C VAL A 55 -4.19 -27.87 -1.57
N PHE A 56 -3.21 -27.71 -2.46
CA PHE A 56 -1.81 -27.54 -2.07
C PHE A 56 -1.58 -26.30 -1.18
N THR A 57 -2.20 -25.18 -1.54
CA THR A 57 -2.03 -23.90 -0.84
C THR A 57 -2.90 -23.76 0.40
N SER A 58 -3.88 -24.62 0.63
CA SER A 58 -4.68 -24.62 1.87
C SER A 58 -4.01 -25.36 3.03
N ALA A 59 -2.70 -25.65 2.97
CA ALA A 59 -2.00 -26.45 3.98
C ALA A 59 -2.11 -25.91 5.41
N TYR A 60 -2.21 -24.59 5.59
CA TYR A 60 -2.40 -23.95 6.90
C TYR A 60 -3.70 -24.33 7.63
N THR A 61 -4.63 -25.01 6.95
CA THR A 61 -5.88 -25.54 7.55
C THR A 61 -5.68 -26.88 8.27
N HIS A 62 -4.54 -27.53 8.06
CA HIS A 62 -4.28 -28.85 8.62
C HIS A 62 -2.82 -29.09 9.04
N TYR A 63 -1.85 -28.25 8.64
CA TYR A 63 -0.53 -28.13 9.24
C TYR A 63 -0.55 -27.14 10.41
N GLY A 64 0.29 -27.38 11.42
CA GLY A 64 0.19 -26.71 12.71
C GLY A 64 -0.81 -27.41 13.62
N MET A 65 -1.50 -26.63 14.47
CA MET A 65 -2.39 -27.16 15.50
C MET A 65 -3.84 -26.70 15.26
N HIS A 66 -4.75 -27.65 15.11
CA HIS A 66 -6.15 -27.39 14.75
C HIS A 66 -7.11 -28.13 15.69
N VAL A 67 -8.15 -27.43 16.13
CA VAL A 67 -9.27 -28.05 16.85
C VAL A 67 -10.29 -28.57 15.84
N ASP A 68 -10.69 -29.83 15.97
CA ASP A 68 -11.81 -30.39 15.23
C ASP A 68 -13.11 -29.82 15.79
N CYS A 69 -13.89 -29.14 14.95
CA CYS A 69 -15.11 -28.44 15.39
C CYS A 69 -16.24 -29.38 15.83
N CYS A 70 -16.18 -30.67 15.49
CA CYS A 70 -17.19 -31.65 15.87
C CYS A 70 -16.78 -32.44 17.11
N THR A 71 -15.49 -32.78 17.24
CA THR A 71 -15.02 -33.67 18.32
C THR A 71 -14.24 -32.95 19.43
N ASN A 72 -13.84 -31.69 19.23
CA ASN A 72 -12.90 -30.94 20.08
C ASN A 72 -11.53 -31.62 20.24
N GLU A 73 -11.21 -32.60 19.40
CA GLU A 73 -9.87 -33.17 19.33
C GLU A 73 -8.89 -32.16 18.73
N ILE A 74 -7.67 -32.15 19.21
CA ILE A 74 -6.61 -31.29 18.66
C ILE A 74 -5.73 -32.14 17.74
N LYS A 75 -5.73 -31.81 16.46
CA LYS A 75 -4.87 -32.43 15.44
C LYS A 75 -3.65 -31.55 15.25
N ILE A 76 -2.47 -32.15 15.40
CA ILE A 76 -1.19 -31.48 15.17
C ILE A 76 -0.48 -32.18 14.02
N LYS A 77 0.03 -31.42 13.06
CA LYS A 77 0.78 -31.92 11.90
C LYS A 77 1.97 -31.02 11.60
N GLU A 78 3.16 -31.61 11.53
CA GLU A 78 4.41 -30.88 11.29
C GLU A 78 5.31 -31.60 10.30
N TRP A 79 6.08 -30.86 9.50
CA TRP A 79 7.14 -31.41 8.67
C TRP A 79 8.49 -31.24 9.37
N VAL A 80 9.04 -32.35 9.88
CA VAL A 80 10.28 -32.38 10.67
C VAL A 80 11.16 -33.55 10.21
N PRO A 81 11.68 -33.50 8.97
CA PRO A 81 12.21 -34.70 8.30
C PRO A 81 13.46 -35.27 8.98
N GLY A 82 14.32 -34.42 9.52
CA GLY A 82 15.56 -34.79 10.21
C GLY A 82 15.41 -35.22 11.67
N ALA A 83 14.21 -35.16 12.26
CA ALA A 83 13.99 -35.54 13.65
C ALA A 83 14.00 -37.06 13.87
N ARG A 84 14.50 -37.49 15.03
CA ARG A 84 14.36 -38.85 15.56
C ARG A 84 13.00 -39.07 16.21
N ALA A 85 12.54 -38.08 16.97
CA ALA A 85 11.22 -38.07 17.61
C ALA A 85 10.74 -36.62 17.74
N VAL A 86 9.42 -36.43 17.74
CA VAL A 86 8.79 -35.12 17.94
C VAL A 86 7.72 -35.25 19.00
N TYR A 87 7.69 -34.31 19.93
CA TYR A 87 6.68 -34.21 20.97
C TYR A 87 6.07 -32.82 21.00
N VAL A 88 4.89 -32.69 21.60
CA VAL A 88 4.29 -31.39 21.95
C VAL A 88 4.22 -31.24 23.46
N ARG A 89 4.57 -30.04 23.96
CA ARG A 89 4.52 -29.70 25.38
C ARG A 89 4.12 -28.24 25.58
N GLY A 90 3.66 -27.91 26.78
CA GLY A 90 3.27 -26.56 27.13
C GLY A 90 2.59 -26.49 28.49
N ASP A 91 1.89 -25.39 28.75
CA ASP A 91 1.22 -25.21 30.04
C ASP A 91 0.18 -26.31 30.33
N PHE A 92 -0.50 -26.79 29.29
CA PHE A 92 -1.55 -27.82 29.38
C PHE A 92 -1.06 -29.15 29.98
N ASN A 93 0.24 -29.43 29.92
CA ASN A 93 0.84 -30.66 30.44
C ASN A 93 1.99 -30.40 31.43
N ASN A 94 2.01 -29.21 32.05
CA ASN A 94 3.08 -28.78 32.97
C ASN A 94 4.48 -28.94 32.36
N TRP A 95 4.62 -28.68 31.05
CA TRP A 95 5.87 -28.77 30.30
C TRP A 95 6.56 -30.16 30.31
N ALA A 96 5.81 -31.23 30.60
CA ALA A 96 6.31 -32.60 30.54
C ALA A 96 6.82 -32.93 29.12
N GLU A 97 8.06 -33.45 29.03
CA GLU A 97 8.81 -33.52 27.76
C GLU A 97 8.26 -34.54 26.77
N LYS A 98 8.12 -35.80 27.19
CA LYS A 98 7.89 -36.94 26.28
C LYS A 98 6.48 -37.54 26.39
N GLN A 99 5.51 -36.76 26.88
CA GLN A 99 4.15 -37.24 27.14
C GLN A 99 3.32 -37.37 25.86
N TYR A 100 3.36 -36.37 24.98
CA TYR A 100 2.58 -36.33 23.75
C TYR A 100 3.48 -36.50 22.52
N SER A 101 3.78 -37.76 22.18
CA SER A 101 4.63 -38.13 21.05
C SER A 101 3.86 -38.15 19.73
N LEU A 102 4.43 -37.53 18.70
CA LEU A 102 3.90 -37.58 17.34
C LEU A 102 4.38 -38.85 16.61
N GLN A 103 3.61 -39.27 15.62
CA GLN A 103 3.90 -40.40 14.74
C GLN A 103 4.43 -39.92 13.38
N ARG A 104 5.55 -40.47 12.94
CA ARG A 104 6.22 -40.11 11.67
C ARG A 104 5.70 -40.98 10.51
N ASN A 105 5.46 -40.36 9.36
CA ASN A 105 5.26 -41.09 8.10
C ASN A 105 6.58 -41.21 7.29
N GLU A 106 6.52 -41.77 6.09
CA GLU A 106 7.70 -41.96 5.22
C GLU A 106 8.31 -40.62 4.74
N TRP A 107 7.49 -39.58 4.57
CA TRP A 107 7.87 -38.25 4.07
C TRP A 107 8.41 -37.30 5.15
N GLY A 108 8.57 -37.76 6.39
CA GLY A 108 9.04 -36.91 7.49
C GLY A 108 7.98 -35.96 8.04
N ILE A 109 6.70 -36.24 7.77
CA ILE A 109 5.57 -35.56 8.37
C ILE A 109 5.20 -36.30 9.67
N TRP A 110 4.96 -35.53 10.73
CA TRP A 110 4.67 -35.99 12.07
C TRP A 110 3.26 -35.57 12.46
N THR A 111 2.46 -36.48 13.03
CA THR A 111 1.10 -36.20 13.47
C THR A 111 0.76 -36.72 14.86
N ILE A 112 -0.15 -36.04 15.55
CA ILE A 112 -0.83 -36.55 16.75
C ILE A 112 -2.26 -36.01 16.80
N THR A 113 -3.17 -36.82 17.32
CA THR A 113 -4.52 -36.37 17.71
C THR A 113 -4.61 -36.45 19.23
N ILE A 114 -4.84 -35.31 19.88
CA ILE A 114 -5.03 -35.22 21.34
C ILE A 114 -6.54 -35.23 21.62
N PRO A 115 -7.06 -36.19 22.41
CA PRO A 115 -8.48 -36.26 22.72
C PRO A 115 -8.93 -35.07 23.58
N PRO A 116 -10.22 -34.69 23.54
CA PRO A 116 -10.75 -33.67 24.45
C PRO A 116 -10.64 -34.11 25.91
N LEU A 117 -10.78 -33.14 26.82
CA LEU A 117 -10.88 -33.39 28.25
C LEU A 117 -12.20 -34.11 28.60
N SER A 118 -12.30 -34.60 29.83
CA SER A 118 -13.50 -35.31 30.32
C SER A 118 -14.77 -34.46 30.30
N ASP A 119 -14.65 -33.13 30.29
CA ASP A 119 -15.76 -32.19 30.16
C ASP A 119 -16.13 -31.88 28.69
N GLY A 120 -15.45 -32.51 27.73
CA GLY A 120 -15.66 -32.33 26.29
C GLY A 120 -14.95 -31.12 25.69
N SER A 121 -14.21 -30.33 26.48
CA SER A 121 -13.45 -29.17 26.00
C SER A 121 -12.10 -29.58 25.38
N PRO A 122 -11.51 -28.76 24.49
CA PRO A 122 -10.19 -29.03 23.93
C PRO A 122 -9.11 -29.19 25.01
N ALA A 123 -8.18 -30.13 24.82
CA ALA A 123 -7.12 -30.43 25.78
C ALA A 123 -6.12 -29.29 26.00
N ILE A 124 -6.00 -28.36 25.04
CA ILE A 124 -5.19 -27.15 25.14
C ILE A 124 -6.15 -25.96 25.07
N LYS A 125 -6.09 -25.09 26.08
CA LYS A 125 -6.95 -23.91 26.16
C LYS A 125 -6.37 -22.76 25.34
N HIS A 126 -7.25 -21.92 24.80
CA HIS A 126 -6.85 -20.67 24.14
C HIS A 126 -5.90 -19.86 25.04
N GLY A 127 -4.82 -19.34 24.45
CA GLY A 127 -3.87 -18.48 25.15
C GLY A 127 -2.78 -19.22 25.93
N GLN A 128 -2.81 -20.55 26.01
CA GLN A 128 -1.73 -21.31 26.65
C GLN A 128 -0.45 -21.33 25.82
N ALA A 129 0.71 -21.29 26.49
CA ALA A 129 2.00 -21.42 25.85
C ALA A 129 2.28 -22.87 25.44
N ILE A 130 2.82 -23.04 24.23
CA ILE A 130 3.07 -24.32 23.58
C ILE A 130 4.40 -24.30 22.81
N LYS A 131 5.06 -25.47 22.75
CA LYS A 131 6.25 -25.73 21.93
C LYS A 131 6.27 -27.14 21.39
N LEU A 132 7.02 -27.33 20.32
CA LEU A 132 7.48 -28.62 19.84
C LEU A 132 8.80 -28.95 20.52
N LEU A 133 8.93 -30.19 21.01
CA LEU A 133 10.18 -30.74 21.48
C LEU A 133 10.70 -31.74 20.45
N ILE A 134 11.77 -31.37 19.76
CA ILE A 134 12.37 -32.16 18.68
C ILE A 134 13.61 -32.88 19.22
N GLU A 135 13.63 -34.19 19.08
CA GLU A 135 14.79 -35.00 19.39
C GLU A 135 15.62 -35.24 18.13
N THR A 136 16.88 -34.80 18.11
CA THR A 136 17.77 -34.97 16.96
C THR A 136 18.24 -36.42 16.82
N PRO A 137 18.81 -36.82 15.67
CA PRO A 137 19.44 -38.13 15.51
C PRO A 137 20.54 -38.42 16.54
N TYR A 138 21.17 -37.37 17.09
CA TYR A 138 22.22 -37.46 18.10
C TYR A 138 21.68 -37.45 19.54
N GLY A 139 20.36 -37.36 19.73
CA GLY A 139 19.70 -37.39 21.05
C GLY A 139 19.63 -36.05 21.78
N GLU A 140 19.95 -34.94 21.11
CA GLU A 140 19.72 -33.60 21.65
C GLU A 140 18.23 -33.27 21.61
N LEU A 141 17.73 -32.58 22.65
CA LEU A 141 16.35 -32.10 22.73
C LEU A 141 16.28 -30.61 22.42
N LEU A 142 15.48 -30.24 21.43
CA LEU A 142 15.35 -28.90 20.88
C LEU A 142 13.93 -28.40 21.07
N ASP A 143 13.76 -27.35 21.90
CA ASP A 143 12.49 -26.61 21.93
C ASP A 143 12.39 -25.72 20.69
N ARG A 144 11.27 -25.82 19.97
CA ARG A 144 10.97 -25.04 18.77
C ARG A 144 9.53 -24.52 18.75
N LEU A 145 9.34 -23.40 18.07
CA LEU A 145 8.00 -22.92 17.72
C LEU A 145 7.48 -23.73 16.52
N CYS A 146 6.17 -23.90 16.46
CA CYS A 146 5.52 -24.45 15.27
C CYS A 146 5.69 -23.46 14.10
N PRO A 147 6.22 -23.87 12.93
CA PRO A 147 6.36 -23.00 11.76
C PRO A 147 5.04 -22.38 11.30
N TRP A 148 3.92 -23.04 11.61
CA TRP A 148 2.55 -22.68 11.27
C TRP A 148 1.81 -21.98 12.42
N SER A 149 2.51 -21.54 13.48
CA SER A 149 1.91 -20.80 14.59
C SER A 149 1.23 -19.52 14.10
N ARG A 150 -0.06 -19.37 14.44
CA ARG A 150 -0.87 -18.18 14.12
C ARG A 150 -0.64 -17.00 15.07
N TYR A 151 -0.09 -17.28 16.24
CA TYR A 151 0.26 -16.28 17.23
C TYR A 151 1.42 -16.77 18.09
N VAL A 152 2.37 -15.89 18.34
CA VAL A 152 3.49 -16.12 19.26
C VAL A 152 3.64 -14.87 20.10
N GLN A 153 4.13 -14.99 21.33
CA GLN A 153 4.29 -13.84 22.21
C GLN A 153 5.63 -13.90 22.91
N ARG A 154 6.24 -12.73 23.17
CA ARG A 154 7.45 -12.66 23.99
C ARG A 154 7.09 -13.05 25.42
N ALA A 155 7.84 -13.97 26.03
CA ALA A 155 7.65 -14.32 27.43
C ALA A 155 8.00 -13.12 28.34
N GLU A 156 7.31 -12.97 29.47
CA GLU A 156 7.51 -11.82 30.38
C GLU A 156 8.95 -11.72 30.92
N ASN A 157 9.58 -12.87 31.18
CA ASN A 157 10.90 -12.98 31.81
C ASN A 157 12.02 -13.44 30.85
N SER A 158 11.79 -13.39 29.53
CA SER A 158 12.76 -13.84 28.53
C SER A 158 12.65 -13.05 27.23
N ASN A 159 13.75 -12.91 26.52
CA ASN A 159 13.75 -12.35 25.17
C ASN A 159 13.30 -13.36 24.10
N VAL A 160 13.06 -14.62 24.48
CA VAL A 160 12.61 -15.69 23.58
C VAL A 160 11.09 -15.74 23.54
N TYR A 161 10.55 -15.90 22.33
CA TYR A 161 9.11 -16.05 22.14
C TYR A 161 8.63 -17.48 22.46
N HIS A 162 7.35 -17.59 22.81
CA HIS A 162 6.64 -18.86 22.91
C HIS A 162 5.48 -18.89 21.91
N GLY A 163 5.15 -20.09 21.44
CA GLY A 163 3.95 -20.31 20.65
C GLY A 163 2.75 -20.16 21.55
N VAL A 164 1.71 -19.48 21.07
CA VAL A 164 0.45 -19.35 21.79
C VAL A 164 -0.58 -20.19 21.06
N PHE A 165 -1.28 -21.07 21.77
CA PHE A 165 -2.38 -21.82 21.18
C PHE A 165 -3.55 -20.88 20.89
N TYR A 166 -3.61 -20.39 19.65
CA TYR A 166 -4.56 -19.37 19.24
C TYR A 166 -5.86 -19.96 18.69
N ASN A 167 -6.76 -20.32 19.60
CA ASN A 167 -8.12 -20.78 19.28
C ASN A 167 -9.19 -19.96 20.04
N PRO A 168 -9.38 -18.67 19.72
CA PRO A 168 -10.31 -17.83 20.46
C PRO A 168 -11.74 -18.40 20.42
N PRO A 169 -12.54 -18.23 21.47
CA PRO A 169 -13.94 -18.67 21.48
C PRO A 169 -14.77 -17.93 20.42
N ASP A 170 -15.88 -18.52 19.98
CA ASP A 170 -16.70 -18.01 18.86
C ASP A 170 -17.13 -16.54 18.99
N ASN A 171 -17.30 -16.05 20.22
CA ASN A 171 -17.70 -14.67 20.50
C ASN A 171 -16.53 -13.67 20.43
N GLN A 172 -15.29 -14.13 20.33
CA GLN A 172 -14.08 -13.33 20.18
C GLN A 172 -13.51 -13.40 18.76
N ILE A 173 -13.96 -14.34 17.92
CA ILE A 173 -13.57 -14.41 16.51
C ILE A 173 -14.17 -13.21 15.77
N TYR A 174 -13.31 -12.43 15.12
CA TYR A 174 -13.70 -11.31 14.28
C TYR A 174 -14.42 -11.81 13.03
N LYS A 175 -15.53 -11.15 12.71
CA LYS A 175 -16.30 -11.39 11.49
C LYS A 175 -16.23 -10.14 10.63
N PHE A 176 -15.61 -10.25 9.45
CA PHE A 176 -15.56 -9.19 8.45
C PHE A 176 -16.98 -8.74 8.08
N LYS A 177 -17.16 -7.43 8.02
CA LYS A 177 -18.43 -6.74 7.79
C LYS A 177 -18.42 -6.01 6.46
N ASN A 178 -17.26 -5.56 6.00
CA ASN A 178 -17.10 -4.81 4.78
C ASN A 178 -16.60 -5.71 3.63
N PRO A 179 -17.07 -5.49 2.39
CA PRO A 179 -16.55 -6.21 1.24
C PRO A 179 -15.16 -5.71 0.87
N GLN A 180 -14.29 -6.63 0.42
CA GLN A 180 -13.00 -6.25 -0.17
C GLN A 180 -13.21 -5.30 -1.35
N PRO A 181 -12.43 -4.21 -1.45
CA PRO A 181 -12.46 -3.32 -2.60
C PRO A 181 -12.07 -4.03 -3.89
N LYS A 182 -12.61 -3.56 -5.01
CA LYS A 182 -12.13 -4.01 -6.34
C LYS A 182 -10.70 -3.53 -6.59
N LYS A 183 -9.97 -4.30 -7.39
CA LYS A 183 -8.63 -3.97 -7.87
C LYS A 183 -8.61 -2.60 -8.50
N LYS A 184 -7.75 -1.73 -7.97
CA LYS A 184 -7.60 -0.35 -8.44
C LYS A 184 -6.61 -0.29 -9.60
N ASP A 185 -6.93 0.55 -10.58
CA ASP A 185 -6.10 0.82 -11.75
C ASP A 185 -5.04 1.90 -11.49
N ARG A 186 -5.19 2.68 -10.42
CA ARG A 186 -4.29 3.75 -9.96
C ARG A 186 -4.04 3.59 -8.47
N LEU A 187 -2.80 3.34 -8.09
CA LEU A 187 -2.43 3.17 -6.68
C LEU A 187 -1.85 4.47 -6.13
N LYS A 188 -2.49 4.96 -5.07
CA LYS A 188 -2.02 6.05 -4.20
C LYS A 188 -1.79 5.41 -2.84
N ILE A 189 -0.56 4.95 -2.63
CA ILE A 189 -0.15 4.07 -1.54
C ILE A 189 0.37 4.92 -0.38
N TYR A 190 -0.21 4.71 0.80
CA TYR A 190 0.34 5.17 2.07
C TYR A 190 1.08 4.00 2.73
N GLU A 191 2.40 4.05 2.72
CA GLU A 191 3.25 3.05 3.38
C GLU A 191 3.36 3.37 4.86
N ALA A 192 3.08 2.39 5.72
CA ALA A 192 3.00 2.60 7.15
C ALA A 192 3.45 1.38 7.97
N HIS A 193 3.86 1.66 9.20
CA HIS A 193 4.26 0.69 10.20
C HIS A 193 3.52 0.94 11.51
N VAL A 194 2.58 0.04 11.83
CA VAL A 194 1.65 0.14 12.96
C VAL A 194 2.33 0.58 14.26
N GLY A 195 3.45 -0.05 14.62
CA GLY A 195 4.12 0.18 15.90
C GLY A 195 4.71 1.58 16.12
N ILE A 196 4.91 2.38 15.07
CA ILE A 196 5.46 3.75 15.18
C ILE A 196 4.40 4.83 14.90
N SER A 197 3.17 4.43 14.55
CA SER A 197 2.09 5.33 14.13
C SER A 197 1.38 5.99 15.33
N SER A 198 2.15 6.47 16.29
CA SER A 198 1.72 7.26 17.45
C SER A 198 2.81 8.26 17.80
N TRP A 199 2.45 9.36 18.45
CA TRP A 199 3.43 10.35 18.94
C TRP A 199 4.14 9.91 20.22
N LYS A 200 3.65 8.85 20.87
CA LYS A 200 4.25 8.32 22.09
C LYS A 200 5.49 7.48 21.74
N GLY A 201 6.52 7.55 22.59
CA GLY A 201 7.69 6.69 22.51
C GLY A 201 7.41 5.29 23.08
N GLU A 202 6.47 4.57 22.48
CA GLU A 202 6.08 3.19 22.80
C GLU A 202 5.59 2.49 21.53
N VAL A 203 5.46 1.16 21.57
CA VAL A 203 4.89 0.43 20.42
C VAL A 203 3.38 0.69 20.34
N ALA A 204 2.94 1.32 19.27
CA ALA A 204 1.51 1.54 18.99
C ALA A 204 0.80 0.25 18.54
N THR A 205 -0.53 0.24 18.70
CA THR A 205 -1.37 -0.94 18.48
C THR A 205 -2.14 -0.90 17.16
N TYR A 206 -2.65 -2.06 16.72
CA TYR A 206 -3.58 -2.16 15.59
C TYR A 206 -4.80 -1.26 15.79
N GLU A 207 -5.36 -1.24 17.00
CA GLU A 207 -6.49 -0.39 17.36
C GLU A 207 -6.18 1.11 17.27
N ASN A 208 -4.98 1.52 17.71
CA ASN A 208 -4.55 2.91 17.53
C ASN A 208 -4.47 3.29 16.04
N PHE A 209 -3.90 2.40 15.21
CA PHE A 209 -3.82 2.63 13.77
C PHE A 209 -5.21 2.71 13.14
N ARG A 210 -6.09 1.76 13.47
CA ARG A 210 -7.47 1.66 13.00
C ARG A 210 -8.26 2.95 13.29
N LEU A 211 -8.20 3.43 14.54
CA LEU A 211 -9.02 4.55 15.00
C LEU A 211 -8.45 5.92 14.65
N ASN A 212 -7.12 6.08 14.63
CA ASN A 212 -6.49 7.40 14.53
C ASN A 212 -5.77 7.63 13.20
N VAL A 213 -5.26 6.58 12.55
CA VAL A 213 -4.41 6.71 11.36
C VAL A 213 -5.19 6.45 10.07
N LEU A 214 -6.07 5.44 10.03
CA LEU A 214 -6.92 5.21 8.85
C LEU A 214 -7.74 6.46 8.44
N PRO A 215 -8.42 7.17 9.36
CA PRO A 215 -9.16 8.39 8.97
C PRO A 215 -8.26 9.48 8.37
N ARG A 216 -7.02 9.58 8.84
CA ARG A 216 -6.01 10.50 8.30
C ARG A 216 -5.62 10.12 6.88
N ILE A 217 -5.37 8.84 6.61
CA ILE A 217 -5.02 8.32 5.28
C ILE A 217 -6.16 8.62 4.29
N VAL A 218 -7.40 8.36 4.69
CA VAL A 218 -8.60 8.65 3.87
C VAL A 218 -8.72 10.15 3.61
N LYS A 219 -8.59 10.99 4.65
CA LYS A 219 -8.61 12.46 4.52
C LYS A 219 -7.56 12.94 3.52
N GLN A 220 -6.38 12.33 3.49
CA GLN A 220 -5.29 12.69 2.57
C GLN A 220 -5.50 12.25 1.12
N GLY A 221 -6.55 11.46 0.83
CA GLY A 221 -6.89 11.06 -0.53
C GLY A 221 -6.09 9.87 -1.08
N TYR A 222 -5.35 9.16 -0.22
CA TYR A 222 -4.77 7.86 -0.53
C TYR A 222 -5.88 6.82 -0.69
N ASN A 223 -5.61 5.79 -1.49
CA ASN A 223 -6.59 4.74 -1.79
C ASN A 223 -6.08 3.33 -1.48
N THR A 224 -4.81 3.22 -1.09
CA THR A 224 -4.13 1.96 -0.78
C THR A 224 -3.24 2.18 0.44
N VAL A 225 -3.16 1.20 1.33
CA VAL A 225 -2.22 1.16 2.46
C VAL A 225 -1.24 0.02 2.24
N GLN A 226 0.06 0.28 2.34
CA GLN A 226 1.08 -0.76 2.41
C GLN A 226 1.46 -0.95 3.88
N LEU A 227 1.11 -2.10 4.47
CA LEU A 227 1.42 -2.40 5.87
C LEU A 227 2.72 -3.20 5.98
N MET A 228 3.71 -2.55 6.57
CA MET A 228 5.02 -3.12 6.88
C MET A 228 5.00 -3.88 8.22
N ALA A 229 5.95 -4.80 8.39
CA ALA A 229 6.29 -5.43 9.66
C ALA A 229 5.13 -6.17 10.37
N ILE A 230 4.20 -6.75 9.62
CA ILE A 230 3.07 -7.52 10.16
C ILE A 230 3.45 -8.97 10.42
N MET A 231 4.22 -9.62 9.53
CA MET A 231 4.77 -10.95 9.82
C MET A 231 5.66 -10.86 11.05
N GLU A 232 5.48 -11.76 12.01
CA GLU A 232 6.15 -11.67 13.29
C GLU A 232 7.68 -11.77 13.14
N HIS A 233 8.36 -10.89 13.86
CA HIS A 233 9.81 -10.71 13.83
C HIS A 233 10.31 -10.41 15.25
N ALA A 234 11.23 -11.20 15.78
CA ALA A 234 11.70 -11.04 17.16
C ALA A 234 12.53 -9.75 17.38
N TYR A 235 13.23 -9.27 16.35
CA TYR A 235 14.04 -8.05 16.44
C TYR A 235 13.30 -6.83 15.91
N TYR A 236 12.73 -6.01 16.79
CA TYR A 236 11.88 -4.88 16.39
C TYR A 236 12.58 -3.86 15.48
N ALA A 237 13.88 -3.62 15.72
CA ALA A 237 14.68 -2.74 14.89
C ALA A 237 15.08 -3.33 13.53
N SER A 238 14.65 -4.56 13.20
CA SER A 238 14.71 -5.06 11.82
C SER A 238 13.66 -4.44 10.91
N PHE A 239 12.76 -3.62 11.46
CA PHE A 239 11.67 -3.00 10.72
C PHE A 239 10.74 -4.01 10.01
N GLY A 240 10.63 -5.23 10.57
CA GLY A 240 9.86 -6.33 9.96
C GLY A 240 10.64 -7.31 9.08
N TYR A 241 11.84 -6.96 8.63
CA TYR A 241 12.57 -7.78 7.64
C TYR A 241 13.13 -9.10 8.19
N GLN A 242 13.42 -9.20 9.49
CA GLN A 242 13.93 -10.44 10.11
C GLN A 242 12.78 -11.30 10.63
N VAL A 243 11.98 -11.84 9.73
CA VAL A 243 10.81 -12.68 10.06
C VAL A 243 11.22 -13.96 10.78
N THR A 244 10.52 -14.25 11.87
CA THR A 244 10.70 -15.44 12.71
C THR A 244 9.54 -16.42 12.59
N SER A 245 8.29 -15.92 12.56
CA SER A 245 7.07 -16.75 12.49
C SER A 245 6.16 -16.27 11.36
N PHE A 246 6.17 -16.99 10.24
CA PHE A 246 5.60 -16.52 8.97
C PHE A 246 4.08 -16.43 8.95
N PHE A 247 3.39 -17.23 9.78
CA PHE A 247 1.93 -17.26 9.89
C PHE A 247 1.41 -16.46 11.09
N ALA A 248 2.30 -15.81 11.86
CA ALA A 248 1.90 -15.04 13.02
C ALA A 248 1.81 -13.56 12.68
N ALA A 249 0.65 -12.95 12.94
CA ALA A 249 0.54 -11.50 13.02
C ALA A 249 1.32 -11.01 14.24
N SER A 250 2.18 -10.02 14.05
CA SER A 250 3.09 -9.49 15.07
C SER A 250 2.33 -9.14 16.35
N SER A 251 2.67 -9.83 17.42
CA SER A 251 2.02 -9.73 18.73
C SER A 251 2.24 -8.40 19.42
N ARG A 252 3.25 -7.63 18.99
CA ARG A 252 3.57 -6.32 19.56
C ARG A 252 2.44 -5.31 19.41
N TYR A 253 1.65 -5.43 18.35
CA TYR A 253 0.62 -4.45 18.03
C TYR A 253 -0.76 -4.87 18.52
N GLY A 254 -0.91 -6.13 18.96
CA GLY A 254 -2.18 -6.70 19.39
C GLY A 254 -2.35 -8.14 18.94
N THR A 255 -3.60 -8.53 18.77
CA THR A 255 -4.05 -9.87 18.40
C THR A 255 -4.36 -9.98 16.90
N PRO A 256 -4.39 -11.19 16.33
CA PRO A 256 -4.91 -11.44 14.98
C PRO A 256 -6.30 -10.83 14.72
N GLU A 257 -7.21 -10.86 15.70
CA GLU A 257 -8.56 -10.30 15.55
C GLU A 257 -8.56 -8.77 15.43
N GLU A 258 -7.66 -8.07 16.12
CA GLU A 258 -7.49 -6.61 15.99
C GLU A 258 -6.89 -6.23 14.63
N LEU A 259 -5.99 -7.05 14.07
CA LEU A 259 -5.52 -6.86 12.69
C LEU A 259 -6.65 -7.07 11.66
N LYS A 260 -7.49 -8.09 11.84
CA LYS A 260 -8.69 -8.28 10.99
C LYS A 260 -9.61 -7.06 11.07
N ALA A 261 -9.82 -6.52 12.28
CA ALA A 261 -10.63 -5.31 12.47
C ALA A 261 -10.05 -4.08 11.76
N LEU A 262 -8.72 -3.90 11.80
CA LEU A 262 -8.03 -2.84 11.08
C LEU A 262 -8.27 -2.94 9.57
N ILE A 263 -8.07 -4.12 8.99
CA ILE A 263 -8.22 -4.35 7.54
C ILE A 263 -9.68 -4.16 7.12
N ASP A 264 -10.63 -4.70 7.89
CA ASP A 264 -12.06 -4.57 7.61
C ASP A 264 -12.53 -3.11 7.63
N ASP A 265 -12.07 -2.30 8.58
CA ASP A 265 -12.40 -0.87 8.63
C ASP A 265 -11.75 -0.12 7.47
N ALA A 266 -10.52 -0.47 7.07
CA ALA A 266 -9.89 0.08 5.87
C ALA A 266 -10.72 -0.22 4.61
N HIS A 267 -11.25 -1.45 4.48
CA HIS A 267 -12.20 -1.81 3.43
C HIS A 267 -13.50 -1.02 3.49
N GLY A 268 -14.01 -0.75 4.70
CA GLY A 268 -15.17 0.12 4.93
C GLY A 268 -14.96 1.55 4.42
N TYR A 269 -13.71 2.04 4.44
CA TYR A 269 -13.30 3.31 3.81
C TYR A 269 -12.99 3.19 2.30
N GLY A 270 -13.09 2.00 1.71
CA GLY A 270 -12.76 1.73 0.32
C GLY A 270 -11.26 1.68 0.02
N LEU A 271 -10.41 1.58 1.05
CA LEU A 271 -8.96 1.43 0.94
C LEU A 271 -8.59 -0.02 0.66
N THR A 272 -7.70 -0.22 -0.32
CA THR A 272 -7.00 -1.49 -0.52
C THR A 272 -5.89 -1.60 0.53
N VAL A 273 -5.66 -2.76 1.12
CA VAL A 273 -4.58 -3.02 2.10
C VAL A 273 -3.65 -4.09 1.56
N LEU A 274 -2.38 -3.73 1.36
CA LEU A 274 -1.32 -4.63 0.92
C LEU A 274 -0.42 -4.99 2.10
N LEU A 275 0.09 -6.22 2.10
CA LEU A 275 1.04 -6.73 3.09
C LEU A 275 2.46 -6.75 2.52
N ASP A 276 3.45 -6.35 3.32
CA ASP A 276 4.85 -6.71 3.07
C ASP A 276 5.05 -8.21 3.33
N ILE A 277 5.38 -8.96 2.27
CA ILE A 277 5.67 -10.39 2.35
C ILE A 277 7.18 -10.63 2.17
N VAL A 278 7.82 -11.10 3.23
CA VAL A 278 9.26 -11.32 3.27
C VAL A 278 9.55 -12.81 3.04
N HIS A 279 9.61 -13.20 1.77
CA HIS A 279 9.97 -14.57 1.36
C HIS A 279 11.38 -14.67 0.76
N SER A 280 12.14 -13.59 0.78
CA SER A 280 13.53 -13.56 0.31
C SER A 280 14.50 -14.26 1.27
N HIS A 281 14.21 -14.23 2.56
CA HIS A 281 15.02 -14.83 3.61
C HIS A 281 14.21 -15.07 4.89
N ALA A 282 14.84 -15.70 5.88
CA ALA A 282 14.32 -15.84 7.23
C ALA A 282 15.38 -15.45 8.28
N CYS A 283 14.93 -15.03 9.45
CA CYS A 283 15.82 -14.77 10.58
C CYS A 283 16.63 -16.01 10.96
N LYS A 284 17.90 -15.82 11.33
CA LYS A 284 18.78 -16.90 11.79
C LYS A 284 18.46 -17.43 13.20
N ASN A 285 17.47 -16.86 13.89
CA ASN A 285 17.07 -17.31 15.21
C ASN A 285 16.63 -18.78 15.21
N THR A 286 17.13 -19.56 16.17
CA THR A 286 16.84 -20.99 16.29
C THR A 286 15.84 -21.33 17.39
N PHE A 287 15.72 -20.50 18.44
CA PHE A 287 14.81 -20.76 19.56
C PHE A 287 13.37 -20.30 19.27
N ASP A 288 13.24 -19.20 18.56
CA ASP A 288 11.97 -18.55 18.22
C ASP A 288 11.81 -18.27 16.72
N GLY A 289 12.70 -18.80 15.88
CA GLY A 289 12.62 -18.70 14.43
C GLY A 289 12.67 -20.05 13.73
N LEU A 290 12.64 -20.01 12.39
CA LEU A 290 12.59 -21.18 11.52
C LEU A 290 13.95 -21.87 11.35
N ASN A 291 15.05 -21.22 11.75
CA ASN A 291 16.40 -21.74 11.56
C ASN A 291 16.66 -22.99 12.40
N MET A 292 17.35 -23.99 11.83
CA MET A 292 17.69 -25.24 12.53
C MET A 292 16.47 -25.92 13.18
N PHE A 293 15.31 -25.84 12.52
CA PHE A 293 14.04 -26.31 13.05
C PHE A 293 14.10 -27.79 13.44
N ASP A 294 14.48 -28.67 12.52
CA ASP A 294 14.64 -30.11 12.78
C ASP A 294 16.04 -30.50 13.31
N GLY A 295 16.84 -29.52 13.73
CA GLY A 295 18.24 -29.70 14.12
C GLY A 295 19.23 -29.73 12.95
N THR A 296 18.78 -29.58 11.70
CA THR A 296 19.64 -29.52 10.52
C THR A 296 19.68 -28.13 9.89
N ARG A 297 20.71 -27.87 9.07
CA ARG A 297 20.79 -26.63 8.29
C ARG A 297 19.84 -26.61 7.09
N GLY A 298 19.43 -27.78 6.59
CA GLY A 298 18.83 -27.97 5.26
C GLY A 298 17.32 -28.10 5.20
N CYS A 299 16.60 -28.06 6.33
CA CYS A 299 15.15 -28.25 6.39
C CYS A 299 14.38 -27.27 5.47
N PHE A 300 14.16 -26.02 5.89
CA PHE A 300 13.49 -25.01 5.05
C PHE A 300 14.44 -24.28 4.08
N PHE A 301 15.74 -24.53 4.19
CA PHE A 301 16.80 -23.70 3.60
C PHE A 301 17.79 -24.55 2.83
N HIS A 302 18.59 -23.94 1.97
CA HIS A 302 19.75 -24.65 1.45
C HIS A 302 20.72 -25.03 2.59
N ASP A 303 21.32 -26.21 2.51
CA ASP A 303 22.20 -26.77 3.54
C ASP A 303 23.67 -26.27 3.44
N ASN A 304 24.02 -25.71 2.28
CA ASN A 304 25.34 -25.19 1.94
C ASN A 304 25.39 -23.64 1.99
N ALA A 305 26.46 -23.05 1.46
CA ALA A 305 26.67 -21.59 1.46
C ALA A 305 25.53 -20.80 0.80
N ARG A 306 24.82 -21.38 -0.20
CA ARG A 306 23.62 -20.77 -0.81
C ARG A 306 22.49 -20.52 0.20
N GLY A 307 22.51 -21.21 1.33
CA GLY A 307 21.48 -21.10 2.37
C GLY A 307 21.69 -19.97 3.36
N TYR A 308 22.64 -19.07 3.12
CA TYR A 308 23.00 -18.00 4.03
C TYR A 308 23.26 -16.68 3.28
N HIS A 309 22.70 -15.58 3.79
CA HIS A 309 22.83 -14.25 3.21
C HIS A 309 23.79 -13.41 4.05
N ASP A 310 25.05 -13.29 3.61
CA ASP A 310 26.13 -12.71 4.42
C ASP A 310 25.85 -11.28 4.91
N LEU A 311 25.32 -10.42 4.05
CA LEU A 311 25.07 -9.00 4.39
C LEU A 311 23.92 -8.83 5.38
N TRP A 312 22.93 -9.72 5.35
CA TRP A 312 21.73 -9.63 6.19
C TRP A 312 21.80 -10.55 7.41
N ASP A 313 22.81 -11.42 7.47
CA ASP A 313 23.01 -12.38 8.55
C ASP A 313 21.79 -13.31 8.75
N SER A 314 21.28 -13.83 7.62
CA SER A 314 19.98 -14.51 7.51
C SER A 314 20.05 -15.83 6.73
N ARG A 315 18.98 -16.63 6.75
CA ARG A 315 18.86 -17.90 6.01
C ARG A 315 18.09 -17.74 4.70
N CYS A 316 18.52 -18.42 3.64
CA CYS A 316 17.88 -18.42 2.31
C CYS A 316 17.13 -19.73 2.03
N PHE A 317 15.88 -19.61 1.60
CA PHE A 317 14.99 -20.74 1.36
C PHE A 317 15.48 -21.65 0.24
N ASN A 318 15.18 -22.94 0.36
CA ASN A 318 15.27 -23.86 -0.77
C ASN A 318 13.91 -23.89 -1.50
N TYR A 319 13.71 -22.98 -2.44
CA TYR A 319 12.41 -22.78 -3.11
C TYR A 319 11.89 -23.98 -3.90
N MET A 320 12.74 -24.96 -4.21
CA MET A 320 12.35 -26.16 -4.97
C MET A 320 11.97 -27.36 -4.09
N GLU A 321 12.20 -27.26 -2.77
CA GLU A 321 11.76 -28.29 -1.84
C GLU A 321 10.23 -28.27 -1.71
N ARG A 322 9.58 -29.44 -1.80
CA ARG A 322 8.11 -29.53 -1.94
C ARG A 322 7.41 -28.90 -0.73
N GLU A 323 7.87 -29.21 0.47
CA GLU A 323 7.26 -28.70 1.71
C GLU A 323 7.61 -27.23 1.97
N VAL A 324 8.75 -26.72 1.45
CA VAL A 324 9.05 -25.28 1.44
C VAL A 324 8.10 -24.53 0.50
N MET A 325 7.85 -25.05 -0.70
CA MET A 325 6.83 -24.49 -1.59
C MET A 325 5.45 -24.51 -0.94
N ARG A 326 5.08 -25.63 -0.29
CA ARG A 326 3.80 -25.75 0.42
C ARG A 326 3.69 -24.67 1.49
N PHE A 327 4.73 -24.52 2.32
CA PHE A 327 4.80 -23.50 3.36
C PHE A 327 4.62 -22.08 2.82
N LEU A 328 5.43 -21.67 1.84
CA LEU A 328 5.43 -20.30 1.34
C LEU A 328 4.19 -19.97 0.49
N LEU A 329 3.71 -20.89 -0.35
CA LEU A 329 2.49 -20.66 -1.14
C LEU A 329 1.23 -20.71 -0.25
N SER A 330 1.22 -21.53 0.79
CA SER A 330 0.18 -21.46 1.82
C SER A 330 0.23 -20.19 2.64
N ASN A 331 1.41 -19.60 2.85
CA ASN A 331 1.52 -18.32 3.54
C ASN A 331 0.84 -17.19 2.75
N ILE A 332 1.06 -17.15 1.44
CA ILE A 332 0.36 -16.21 0.52
C ILE A 332 -1.15 -16.37 0.67
N ARG A 333 -1.66 -17.61 0.54
CA ARG A 333 -3.10 -17.86 0.67
C ARG A 333 -3.62 -17.50 2.05
N TYR A 334 -2.89 -17.83 3.11
CA TYR A 334 -3.29 -17.54 4.49
C TYR A 334 -3.55 -16.05 4.69
N TRP A 335 -2.65 -15.17 4.25
CA TRP A 335 -2.83 -13.72 4.39
C TRP A 335 -3.99 -13.17 3.54
N LEU A 336 -4.20 -13.69 2.31
CA LEU A 336 -5.33 -13.31 1.47
C LEU A 336 -6.67 -13.82 2.01
N GLU A 337 -6.71 -15.02 2.58
CA GLU A 337 -7.95 -15.69 2.98
C GLU A 337 -8.36 -15.38 4.42
N GLU A 338 -7.45 -15.45 5.39
CA GLU A 338 -7.73 -15.26 6.83
C GLU A 338 -7.87 -13.78 7.20
N PHE A 339 -7.00 -12.93 6.64
CA PHE A 339 -6.93 -11.51 6.98
C PHE A 339 -7.50 -10.60 5.91
N LYS A 340 -7.85 -11.14 4.73
CA LYS A 340 -8.42 -10.37 3.61
C LYS A 340 -7.52 -9.25 3.10
N PHE A 341 -6.19 -9.41 3.19
CA PHE A 341 -5.30 -8.52 2.44
C PHE A 341 -5.65 -8.56 0.95
N ASP A 342 -5.47 -7.43 0.28
CA ASP A 342 -5.80 -7.24 -1.13
C ASP A 342 -4.59 -7.46 -2.06
N GLY A 343 -3.50 -8.01 -1.51
CA GLY A 343 -2.27 -8.27 -2.21
C GLY A 343 -1.03 -8.00 -1.39
N PHE A 344 0.11 -7.90 -2.07
CA PHE A 344 1.42 -7.91 -1.44
C PHE A 344 2.43 -6.98 -2.10
N ARG A 345 3.37 -6.49 -1.29
CA ARG A 345 4.72 -6.15 -1.75
C ARG A 345 5.65 -7.29 -1.38
N TYR A 346 6.34 -7.86 -2.35
CA TYR A 346 7.38 -8.86 -2.13
C TYR A 346 8.70 -8.14 -1.92
N ASP A 347 9.29 -8.30 -0.73
CA ASP A 347 10.50 -7.60 -0.33
C ASP A 347 11.77 -8.40 -0.60
N GLY A 348 12.82 -7.69 -1.01
CA GLY A 348 14.11 -8.29 -1.35
C GLY A 348 14.08 -9.17 -2.60
N VAL A 349 13.25 -8.86 -3.60
CA VAL A 349 13.14 -9.66 -4.84
C VAL A 349 14.48 -9.71 -5.58
N SER A 350 15.27 -8.63 -5.58
CA SER A 350 16.62 -8.67 -6.16
C SER A 350 17.53 -9.70 -5.46
N SER A 351 17.41 -9.85 -4.14
CA SER A 351 18.18 -10.86 -3.39
C SER A 351 17.76 -12.29 -3.78
N MET A 352 16.49 -12.49 -4.11
CA MET A 352 15.97 -13.77 -4.61
C MET A 352 16.44 -14.08 -6.03
N LEU A 353 16.44 -13.09 -6.91
CA LEU A 353 16.65 -13.27 -8.35
C LEU A 353 18.09 -13.57 -8.73
N TYR A 354 19.08 -13.23 -7.90
CA TYR A 354 20.50 -13.40 -8.24
C TYR A 354 21.21 -14.20 -7.16
N HIS A 355 22.07 -15.14 -7.57
CA HIS A 355 22.89 -15.90 -6.62
C HIS A 355 23.89 -15.03 -5.84
N SER A 356 24.22 -13.83 -6.35
CA SER A 356 25.01 -12.81 -5.65
C SER A 356 24.15 -11.91 -4.75
N HIS A 357 22.84 -12.11 -4.74
CA HIS A 357 21.84 -11.27 -4.08
C HIS A 357 21.83 -9.80 -4.56
N GLY A 358 22.45 -9.51 -5.71
CA GLY A 358 22.67 -8.14 -6.19
C GLY A 358 23.73 -7.36 -5.40
N ILE A 359 24.42 -7.99 -4.44
CA ILE A 359 25.45 -7.36 -3.61
C ILE A 359 26.67 -7.06 -4.47
N ALA A 360 27.13 -5.81 -4.42
CA ALA A 360 28.28 -5.31 -5.18
C ALA A 360 28.17 -5.56 -6.70
N HIS A 361 26.96 -5.72 -7.21
CA HIS A 361 26.69 -5.97 -8.63
C HIS A 361 26.09 -4.71 -9.26
N GLY A 362 26.80 -4.12 -10.22
CA GLY A 362 26.26 -3.03 -11.02
C GLY A 362 25.39 -3.58 -12.15
N PHE A 363 24.20 -3.01 -12.33
CA PHE A 363 23.32 -3.34 -13.45
C PHE A 363 23.42 -2.23 -14.50
N SER A 364 24.00 -2.55 -15.65
CA SER A 364 24.19 -1.60 -16.76
C SER A 364 22.95 -1.46 -17.63
N GLY A 365 22.01 -2.39 -17.50
CA GLY A 365 20.89 -2.56 -18.43
C GLY A 365 21.19 -3.55 -19.56
N SER A 366 22.38 -4.16 -19.59
CA SER A 366 22.72 -5.24 -20.52
C SER A 366 21.95 -6.51 -20.19
N TYR A 367 21.32 -7.13 -21.19
CA TYR A 367 20.40 -8.25 -20.93
C TYR A 367 21.11 -9.53 -20.50
N ASN A 368 22.41 -9.65 -20.78
CA ASN A 368 23.25 -10.74 -20.29
C ASN A 368 23.30 -10.80 -18.75
N GLU A 369 23.09 -9.67 -18.07
CA GLU A 369 23.08 -9.58 -16.61
C GLU A 369 21.81 -10.21 -16.00
N TYR A 370 20.72 -10.31 -16.78
CA TYR A 370 19.39 -10.77 -16.33
C TYR A 370 19.00 -12.17 -16.82
N PHE A 371 19.60 -12.61 -17.92
CA PHE A 371 19.30 -13.89 -18.57
C PHE A 371 20.51 -14.84 -18.60
N GLY A 372 21.53 -14.55 -17.78
CA GLY A 372 22.72 -15.38 -17.61
C GLY A 372 22.62 -16.37 -16.44
N LEU A 373 23.73 -17.09 -16.20
CA LEU A 373 23.85 -18.08 -15.12
C LEU A 373 23.85 -17.48 -13.70
N ALA A 374 23.95 -16.16 -13.58
CA ALA A 374 23.87 -15.47 -12.29
C ALA A 374 22.44 -15.41 -11.73
N THR A 375 21.43 -15.56 -12.60
CA THR A 375 20.02 -15.49 -12.23
C THR A 375 19.53 -16.81 -11.65
N ASP A 376 18.93 -16.74 -10.47
CA ASP A 376 18.34 -17.87 -9.79
C ASP A 376 16.99 -18.26 -10.42
N THR A 377 16.99 -19.36 -11.17
CA THR A 377 15.78 -19.88 -11.83
C THR A 377 14.78 -20.44 -10.83
N ASP A 378 15.25 -20.99 -9.71
CA ASP A 378 14.40 -21.60 -8.70
C ASP A 378 13.51 -20.52 -8.05
N SER A 379 14.16 -19.43 -7.63
CA SER A 379 13.50 -18.24 -7.09
C SER A 379 12.55 -17.61 -8.10
N PHE A 380 12.97 -17.45 -9.36
CA PHE A 380 12.11 -16.89 -10.41
C PHE A 380 10.84 -17.72 -10.62
N ASN A 381 10.97 -19.05 -10.69
CA ASN A 381 9.84 -19.96 -10.86
C ASN A 381 8.92 -19.97 -9.62
N TYR A 382 9.49 -19.85 -8.42
CA TYR A 382 8.71 -19.66 -7.19
C TYR A 382 7.87 -18.36 -7.27
N LEU A 383 8.46 -17.25 -7.72
CA LEU A 383 7.73 -16.00 -7.89
C LEU A 383 6.61 -16.10 -8.95
N GLN A 384 6.85 -16.85 -10.04
CA GLN A 384 5.79 -17.17 -11.01
C GLN A 384 4.67 -17.98 -10.36
N LEU A 385 4.98 -18.97 -9.53
CA LEU A 385 3.97 -19.76 -8.81
C LEU A 385 3.20 -18.90 -7.79
N ALA A 386 3.89 -18.05 -7.04
CA ALA A 386 3.31 -17.12 -6.07
C ALA A 386 2.31 -16.16 -6.74
N ASN A 387 2.69 -15.57 -7.88
CA ASN A 387 1.78 -14.74 -8.68
C ASN A 387 0.65 -15.56 -9.31
N THR A 388 0.90 -16.82 -9.73
CA THR A 388 -0.14 -17.72 -10.22
C THR A 388 -1.20 -17.98 -9.15
N VAL A 389 -0.79 -18.27 -7.91
CA VAL A 389 -1.69 -18.47 -6.77
C VAL A 389 -2.52 -17.22 -6.52
N SER A 390 -1.86 -16.07 -6.41
CA SER A 390 -2.52 -14.77 -6.16
C SER A 390 -3.55 -14.46 -7.24
N GLN A 391 -3.18 -14.55 -8.52
CA GLN A 391 -4.06 -14.18 -9.64
C GLN A 391 -5.17 -15.18 -9.94
N THR A 392 -4.94 -16.49 -9.71
CA THR A 392 -5.92 -17.53 -10.03
C THR A 392 -6.98 -17.65 -8.93
N LEU A 393 -6.55 -17.62 -7.66
CA LEU A 393 -7.46 -17.79 -6.53
C LEU A 393 -8.06 -16.46 -6.04
N PHE A 394 -7.33 -15.35 -6.23
CA PHE A 394 -7.73 -14.01 -5.78
C PHE A 394 -7.51 -12.96 -6.90
N PRO A 395 -8.32 -12.94 -7.97
CA PRO A 395 -8.08 -12.11 -9.16
C PRO A 395 -7.98 -10.60 -8.91
N GLU A 396 -8.56 -10.12 -7.80
CA GLU A 396 -8.49 -8.72 -7.38
C GLU A 396 -7.15 -8.37 -6.70
N SER A 397 -6.32 -9.37 -6.40
CA SER A 397 -5.02 -9.21 -5.74
C SER A 397 -4.06 -8.36 -6.57
N ILE A 398 -3.27 -7.55 -5.87
CA ILE A 398 -2.21 -6.72 -6.43
C ILE A 398 -0.85 -7.22 -5.95
N THR A 399 0.11 -7.42 -6.85
CA THR A 399 1.47 -7.79 -6.45
C THR A 399 2.51 -6.76 -6.90
N ILE A 400 3.32 -6.29 -5.95
CA ILE A 400 4.38 -5.30 -6.17
C ILE A 400 5.73 -5.96 -5.87
N ALA A 401 6.72 -5.82 -6.76
CA ALA A 401 8.08 -6.27 -6.51
C ALA A 401 8.97 -5.13 -6.00
N GLU A 402 9.62 -5.32 -4.86
CA GLU A 402 10.77 -4.52 -4.43
C GLU A 402 12.03 -5.09 -5.10
N GLU A 403 12.38 -4.52 -6.26
CA GLU A 403 13.43 -5.03 -7.12
C GLU A 403 14.23 -3.86 -7.72
N VAL A 404 15.52 -3.77 -7.40
CA VAL A 404 16.40 -2.64 -7.76
C VAL A 404 17.13 -2.84 -9.09
N SER A 405 17.35 -4.08 -9.55
CA SER A 405 18.23 -4.35 -10.69
C SER A 405 17.68 -3.87 -12.04
N GLY A 406 16.36 -3.78 -12.18
CA GLY A 406 15.74 -3.45 -13.47
C GLY A 406 15.41 -4.68 -14.33
N MET A 407 15.29 -5.88 -13.73
CA MET A 407 15.08 -7.13 -14.47
C MET A 407 13.91 -7.00 -15.47
N PRO A 408 14.16 -7.18 -16.79
CA PRO A 408 13.10 -7.22 -17.79
C PRO A 408 12.11 -8.34 -17.52
N THR A 409 10.85 -8.15 -17.92
CA THR A 409 9.76 -9.15 -17.84
C THR A 409 9.23 -9.46 -16.45
N LEU A 410 9.81 -8.87 -15.39
CA LEU A 410 9.35 -9.08 -14.01
C LEU A 410 7.87 -8.70 -13.83
N CYS A 411 7.47 -7.57 -14.43
CA CYS A 411 6.08 -7.08 -14.38
C CYS A 411 5.29 -7.38 -15.67
N ARG A 412 5.64 -8.46 -16.38
CA ARG A 412 4.91 -8.96 -17.55
C ARG A 412 4.11 -10.22 -17.20
N PRO A 413 3.01 -10.51 -17.92
CA PRO A 413 2.23 -11.72 -17.70
C PRO A 413 3.07 -13.00 -17.80
N ILE A 414 2.72 -14.00 -16.99
CA ILE A 414 3.38 -15.32 -17.02
C ILE A 414 3.21 -15.99 -18.39
N ALA A 415 2.08 -15.76 -19.06
CA ALA A 415 1.81 -16.22 -20.43
C ALA A 415 2.80 -15.68 -21.47
N GLU A 416 3.45 -14.55 -21.21
CA GLU A 416 4.50 -13.96 -22.05
C GLU A 416 5.92 -14.38 -21.62
N GLY A 417 6.04 -15.18 -20.56
CA GLY A 417 7.33 -15.57 -19.96
C GLY A 417 7.83 -14.62 -18.86
N GLY A 418 6.97 -13.71 -18.36
CA GLY A 418 7.27 -12.83 -17.24
C GLY A 418 7.06 -13.48 -15.86
N ALA A 419 7.43 -12.77 -14.79
CA ALA A 419 7.22 -13.25 -13.42
C ALA A 419 5.78 -13.04 -12.90
N GLY A 420 5.00 -12.18 -13.57
CA GLY A 420 3.59 -11.96 -13.26
C GLY A 420 3.29 -10.82 -12.28
N PHE A 421 4.25 -10.00 -11.87
CA PHE A 421 3.97 -8.86 -10.98
C PHE A 421 3.12 -7.79 -11.66
N ASP A 422 2.25 -7.11 -10.90
CA ASP A 422 1.48 -5.97 -11.40
C ASP A 422 2.34 -4.70 -11.49
N TYR A 423 3.21 -4.49 -10.50
CA TYR A 423 4.07 -3.31 -10.39
C TYR A 423 5.47 -3.68 -9.87
N ARG A 424 6.41 -2.77 -10.06
CA ARG A 424 7.70 -2.71 -9.34
C ARG A 424 7.89 -1.34 -8.71
N LEU A 425 8.75 -1.25 -7.70
CA LEU A 425 9.18 0.03 -7.13
C LEU A 425 10.19 0.74 -8.04
N ALA A 426 10.04 2.06 -8.23
CA ALA A 426 10.99 2.90 -8.97
C ALA A 426 12.13 3.38 -8.05
N MET A 427 12.97 2.45 -7.60
CA MET A 427 13.94 2.67 -6.52
C MET A 427 15.07 3.66 -6.84
N ALA A 428 15.33 3.94 -8.13
CA ALA A 428 16.35 4.92 -8.53
C ALA A 428 15.92 6.39 -8.31
N ILE A 429 14.63 6.65 -8.08
CA ILE A 429 14.10 8.02 -7.95
C ILE A 429 14.54 8.70 -6.64
N PRO A 430 14.41 8.07 -5.46
CA PRO A 430 14.95 8.65 -4.22
C PRO A 430 16.44 8.98 -4.33
N ASP A 431 17.24 8.10 -4.92
CA ASP A 431 18.69 8.28 -5.04
C ASP A 431 19.06 9.56 -5.81
N VAL A 432 18.34 9.88 -6.89
CA VAL A 432 18.61 11.12 -7.64
C VAL A 432 18.28 12.35 -6.81
N TRP A 433 17.21 12.33 -6.01
CA TRP A 433 16.87 13.45 -5.14
C TRP A 433 17.88 13.65 -4.02
N ILE A 434 18.29 12.57 -3.34
CA ILE A 434 19.31 12.61 -2.29
C ILE A 434 20.62 13.13 -2.87
N LYS A 435 21.04 12.60 -4.03
CA LYS A 435 22.27 13.05 -4.71
C LYS A 435 22.23 14.54 -5.02
N LEU A 436 21.13 15.04 -5.58
CA LEU A 436 20.96 16.46 -5.88
C LEU A 436 20.99 17.33 -4.62
N LEU A 437 20.29 16.93 -3.56
CA LEU A 437 20.22 17.67 -2.31
C LEU A 437 21.54 17.66 -1.52
N ARG A 438 22.29 16.56 -1.59
CA ARG A 438 23.55 16.37 -0.87
C ARG A 438 24.75 16.97 -1.58
N GLU A 439 24.82 16.84 -2.91
CA GLU A 439 26.07 17.04 -3.66
C GLU A 439 26.04 18.26 -4.59
N LYS A 440 24.87 18.87 -4.83
CA LYS A 440 24.70 19.94 -5.82
C LYS A 440 24.00 21.16 -5.24
N LYS A 441 24.43 22.35 -5.67
CA LYS A 441 23.66 23.58 -5.46
C LYS A 441 22.48 23.61 -6.44
N ASP A 442 21.41 24.32 -6.09
CA ASP A 442 20.19 24.41 -6.90
C ASP A 442 20.47 24.86 -8.35
N GLU A 443 21.37 25.83 -8.55
CA GLU A 443 21.78 26.33 -9.88
C GLU A 443 22.53 25.29 -10.73
N ASP A 444 23.10 24.26 -10.11
CA ASP A 444 23.84 23.17 -10.76
C ASP A 444 22.97 21.93 -11.01
N TRP A 445 21.68 21.97 -10.65
CA TRP A 445 20.76 20.87 -10.92
C TRP A 445 20.53 20.74 -12.44
N ASN A 446 20.83 19.56 -12.98
CA ASN A 446 20.54 19.23 -14.36
C ASN A 446 19.09 18.72 -14.44
N VAL A 447 18.19 19.54 -15.01
CA VAL A 447 16.76 19.21 -15.06
C VAL A 447 16.45 18.17 -16.13
N GLY A 448 17.32 18.04 -17.15
CA GLY A 448 17.30 17.01 -18.16
C GLY A 448 17.59 15.61 -17.59
N ASP A 449 18.65 15.47 -16.81
CA ASP A 449 19.05 14.22 -16.15
C ASP A 449 18.02 13.80 -15.10
N LEU A 450 17.48 14.78 -14.35
CA LEU A 450 16.39 14.55 -13.41
C LEU A 450 15.15 14.01 -14.12
N SER A 451 14.71 14.71 -15.17
CA SER A 451 13.55 14.29 -15.96
C SER A 451 13.78 12.92 -16.58
N TRP A 452 14.98 12.66 -17.12
CA TRP A 452 15.38 11.37 -17.66
C TRP A 452 15.25 10.27 -16.61
N THR A 453 15.77 10.47 -15.40
CA THR A 453 15.68 9.47 -14.32
C THR A 453 14.24 9.10 -14.00
N LEU A 454 13.32 10.07 -13.99
CA LEU A 454 11.90 9.84 -13.70
C LEU A 454 11.16 9.08 -14.82
N ILE A 455 11.60 9.20 -16.08
CA ILE A 455 10.96 8.51 -17.22
C ILE A 455 11.73 7.29 -17.72
N ASN A 456 12.96 7.06 -17.25
CA ASN A 456 13.81 5.96 -17.67
C ASN A 456 13.35 4.65 -17.05
N ARG A 457 12.23 4.14 -17.58
CA ARG A 457 11.57 2.91 -17.15
C ARG A 457 11.08 2.12 -18.34
N ARG A 458 10.87 0.83 -18.14
CA ARG A 458 10.47 -0.08 -19.22
C ARG A 458 9.03 0.22 -19.65
N TRP A 459 8.83 0.41 -20.94
CA TRP A 459 7.49 0.62 -21.48
C TRP A 459 6.61 -0.62 -21.27
N SER A 460 5.35 -0.42 -20.87
CA SER A 460 4.38 -1.49 -20.55
C SER A 460 4.69 -2.36 -19.33
N GLU A 461 5.64 -1.95 -18.48
CA GLU A 461 5.80 -2.47 -17.12
C GLU A 461 5.51 -1.34 -16.12
N LYS A 462 4.53 -1.54 -15.23
CA LYS A 462 4.07 -0.45 -14.36
C LYS A 462 4.99 -0.24 -13.16
N ASN A 463 5.24 1.01 -12.81
CA ASN A 463 6.11 1.38 -11.68
C ASN A 463 5.34 2.18 -10.62
N ILE A 464 5.66 1.94 -9.35
CA ILE A 464 5.28 2.80 -8.23
C ILE A 464 6.41 3.78 -7.98
N ALA A 465 6.14 5.07 -8.17
CA ALA A 465 7.08 6.15 -7.90
C ALA A 465 6.89 6.73 -6.51
N TYR A 466 8.00 7.14 -5.90
CA TYR A 466 8.05 7.80 -4.61
C TYR A 466 9.32 8.66 -4.55
N SER A 467 9.26 9.77 -3.81
CA SER A 467 10.38 10.71 -3.71
C SER A 467 11.42 10.31 -2.67
N GLU A 468 10.99 9.61 -1.62
CA GLU A 468 11.79 9.11 -0.50
C GLU A 468 11.05 7.91 0.12
N SER A 469 11.79 6.95 0.68
CA SER A 469 11.27 5.72 1.29
C SER A 469 11.40 5.73 2.81
N HIS A 470 10.97 4.62 3.42
CA HIS A 470 11.24 4.33 4.82
C HIS A 470 12.74 4.20 5.15
N ASP A 471 13.61 3.84 4.19
CA ASP A 471 15.06 3.77 4.41
C ASP A 471 15.68 5.15 4.66
N GLN A 472 15.32 6.15 3.84
CA GLN A 472 15.80 7.52 4.05
C GLN A 472 15.26 8.17 5.34
N ALA A 473 14.18 7.62 5.89
CA ALA A 473 13.67 8.05 7.18
C ALA A 473 14.48 7.48 8.35
N LEU A 474 15.26 6.41 8.18
CA LEU A 474 16.03 5.78 9.24
C LEU A 474 17.25 6.60 9.68
N VAL A 475 17.71 6.35 10.91
CA VAL A 475 18.95 6.91 11.43
C VAL A 475 20.14 6.57 10.52
N GLY A 476 20.94 7.58 10.21
CA GLY A 476 22.08 7.45 9.29
C GLY A 476 21.83 8.03 7.90
N ASP A 477 20.57 8.36 7.57
CA ASP A 477 20.21 9.20 6.43
C ASP A 477 19.37 10.42 6.88
N LYS A 478 18.87 11.19 5.92
CA LYS A 478 18.01 12.37 6.13
C LYS A 478 16.80 12.29 5.20
N THR A 479 15.61 12.60 5.74
CA THR A 479 14.42 12.86 4.93
C THR A 479 14.65 14.06 4.01
N ILE A 480 13.87 14.18 2.93
CA ILE A 480 13.91 15.34 2.03
C ILE A 480 13.66 16.63 2.83
N ALA A 481 12.73 16.60 3.77
CA ALA A 481 12.49 17.74 4.66
C ALA A 481 13.76 18.10 5.45
N HIS A 482 14.45 17.13 6.04
CA HIS A 482 15.67 17.41 6.79
C HIS A 482 16.84 17.87 5.91
N TRP A 483 16.96 17.37 4.67
CA TRP A 483 17.90 17.91 3.67
C TRP A 483 17.62 19.36 3.28
N LEU A 484 16.34 19.76 3.26
CA LEU A 484 15.92 21.07 2.79
C LEU A 484 15.95 22.16 3.87
N PHE A 485 15.49 21.82 5.08
CA PHE A 485 15.35 22.75 6.20
C PHE A 485 16.53 22.71 7.18
N ASP A 486 17.19 21.55 7.30
CA ASP A 486 18.23 21.25 8.28
C ASP A 486 17.84 21.74 9.70
N SER A 487 18.72 22.42 10.44
CA SER A 487 18.41 22.87 11.80
C SER A 487 17.25 23.86 11.91
N GLN A 488 16.85 24.52 10.81
CA GLN A 488 15.77 25.52 10.84
C GLN A 488 14.38 24.89 10.95
N ILE A 489 14.25 23.58 10.69
CA ILE A 489 12.99 22.85 10.89
C ILE A 489 12.52 22.91 12.35
N TYR A 490 13.44 23.14 13.30
CA TYR A 490 13.12 23.20 14.74
C TYR A 490 12.84 24.61 15.26
N SER A 491 13.20 25.65 14.52
CA SER A 491 13.18 27.05 15.00
C SER A 491 12.31 27.98 14.16
N HIS A 492 12.04 27.64 12.90
CA HIS A 492 11.37 28.52 11.94
C HIS A 492 10.17 27.84 11.25
N MET A 493 9.61 26.81 11.86
CA MET A 493 8.37 26.19 11.38
C MET A 493 7.11 26.79 11.99
N GLU A 494 7.22 27.73 12.93
CA GLU A 494 6.06 28.53 13.36
C GLU A 494 5.64 29.51 12.26
N VAL A 495 4.34 29.65 12.03
CA VAL A 495 3.79 30.55 11.01
C VAL A 495 4.20 32.00 11.24
N PHE A 496 4.30 32.42 12.51
CA PHE A 496 4.66 33.78 12.92
C PHE A 496 6.17 34.04 12.98
N SER A 497 7.00 33.00 12.83
CA SER A 497 8.45 33.16 12.76
C SER A 497 8.87 33.74 11.42
N ASP A 498 10.05 34.36 11.38
CA ASP A 498 10.62 34.85 10.14
C ASP A 498 10.68 33.74 9.08
N ARG A 499 10.19 34.04 7.89
CA ARG A 499 10.31 33.14 6.74
C ARG A 499 11.67 33.35 6.10
N THR A 500 12.66 32.64 6.65
CA THR A 500 14.04 32.71 6.13
C THR A 500 14.10 32.19 4.68
N PRO A 501 15.12 32.56 3.90
CA PRO A 501 15.33 32.00 2.57
C PRO A 501 15.43 30.47 2.55
N THR A 502 15.93 29.85 3.63
CA THR A 502 16.02 28.39 3.78
C THR A 502 14.64 27.77 3.94
N VAL A 503 13.79 28.34 4.80
CA VAL A 503 12.42 27.83 5.00
C VAL A 503 11.58 28.02 3.73
N GLU A 504 11.67 29.18 3.09
CA GLU A 504 11.01 29.41 1.80
C GLU A 504 11.45 28.40 0.73
N ARG A 505 12.77 28.18 0.61
CA ARG A 505 13.33 27.16 -0.29
C ARG A 505 12.79 25.77 0.04
N GLY A 506 12.81 25.39 1.31
CA GLY A 506 12.41 24.05 1.74
C GLY A 506 10.93 23.78 1.50
N LEU A 507 10.06 24.73 1.82
CA LEU A 507 8.63 24.60 1.56
C LEU A 507 8.36 24.43 0.05
N ALA A 508 8.98 25.27 -0.77
CA ALA A 508 8.78 25.22 -2.22
C ALA A 508 9.31 23.92 -2.84
N LEU A 509 10.56 23.56 -2.55
CA LEU A 509 11.19 22.37 -3.15
C LEU A 509 10.57 21.07 -2.65
N HIS A 510 10.15 20.98 -1.38
CA HIS A 510 9.45 19.77 -0.88
C HIS A 510 8.17 19.51 -1.69
N LYS A 511 7.37 20.55 -1.93
CA LYS A 511 6.15 20.47 -2.75
C LYS A 511 6.45 20.08 -4.21
N MET A 512 7.47 20.71 -4.80
CA MET A 512 7.85 20.47 -6.20
C MET A 512 8.45 19.09 -6.44
N ILE A 513 9.36 18.62 -5.59
CA ILE A 513 10.01 17.30 -5.69
C ILE A 513 8.94 16.20 -5.70
N ARG A 514 7.98 16.30 -4.78
CA ARG A 514 6.90 15.33 -4.67
C ARG A 514 5.97 15.36 -5.85
N LEU A 515 5.50 16.55 -6.28
CA LEU A 515 4.61 16.61 -7.44
C LEU A 515 5.31 16.21 -8.73
N LEU A 516 6.59 16.54 -8.93
CA LEU A 516 7.32 16.10 -10.12
C LEU A 516 7.43 14.58 -10.15
N THR A 517 7.78 13.97 -9.01
CA THR A 517 7.88 12.51 -8.89
C THR A 517 6.52 11.84 -9.11
N TYR A 518 5.46 12.34 -8.47
CA TYR A 518 4.11 11.82 -8.58
C TYR A 518 3.57 11.96 -10.01
N ALA A 519 3.76 13.12 -10.64
CA ALA A 519 3.25 13.41 -11.96
C ALA A 519 4.09 12.81 -13.09
N LEU A 520 5.38 12.49 -12.90
CA LEU A 520 6.24 12.02 -14.00
C LEU A 520 6.81 10.61 -13.79
N GLY A 521 6.97 10.15 -12.55
CA GLY A 521 7.81 9.01 -12.17
C GLY A 521 7.24 7.61 -12.40
N GLY A 522 5.93 7.43 -12.48
CA GLY A 522 5.34 6.08 -12.59
C GLY A 522 3.82 6.06 -12.78
N GLU A 523 3.26 4.85 -12.76
CA GLU A 523 1.83 4.54 -12.90
C GLU A 523 1.14 4.34 -11.53
N GLY A 524 1.91 4.43 -10.44
CA GLY A 524 1.41 4.57 -9.07
C GLY A 524 2.29 5.51 -8.26
N TRP A 525 1.78 5.91 -7.09
CA TRP A 525 2.42 6.81 -6.14
C TRP A 525 2.50 6.16 -4.77
N LEU A 526 3.63 6.33 -4.08
CA LEU A 526 3.82 5.89 -2.71
C LEU A 526 4.38 7.03 -1.84
N ASN A 527 3.88 7.08 -0.60
CA ASN A 527 4.37 7.97 0.44
C ASN A 527 4.50 7.19 1.76
N PHE A 528 5.67 7.28 2.40
CA PHE A 528 5.88 6.75 3.75
C PHE A 528 5.35 7.68 4.84
N GLU A 529 4.71 7.11 5.87
CA GLU A 529 4.01 7.86 6.92
C GLU A 529 4.87 8.95 7.58
N GLY A 530 4.37 10.19 7.60
CA GLY A 530 5.08 11.36 8.11
C GLY A 530 5.69 12.24 7.02
N ASN A 531 6.20 11.62 5.95
CA ASN A 531 6.82 12.38 4.84
C ASN A 531 5.77 13.24 4.11
N GLU A 532 4.46 12.96 4.30
CA GLU A 532 3.40 13.74 3.68
C GLU A 532 3.39 15.22 4.10
N PHE A 533 3.88 15.50 5.31
CA PHE A 533 3.95 16.85 5.87
C PHE A 533 5.37 17.31 6.17
N GLY A 534 6.38 16.58 5.70
CA GLY A 534 7.78 16.88 5.98
C GLY A 534 8.13 16.69 7.46
N HIS A 535 7.82 15.50 8.01
CA HIS A 535 8.11 15.14 9.39
C HIS A 535 9.59 15.47 9.76
N PRO A 536 9.84 16.12 10.91
CA PRO A 536 11.19 16.47 11.33
C PRO A 536 11.96 15.25 11.89
N GLU A 537 13.17 15.47 12.38
CA GLU A 537 13.98 14.40 13.02
C GLU A 537 14.28 13.24 12.04
N TRP A 538 14.36 12.02 12.57
CA TRP A 538 14.55 10.76 11.87
C TRP A 538 13.83 9.65 12.64
N LEU A 539 13.73 8.46 12.05
CA LEU A 539 13.23 7.24 12.66
C LEU A 539 14.42 6.43 13.19
N ASP A 540 14.40 6.07 14.47
CA ASP A 540 15.38 5.13 15.04
C ASP A 540 14.66 4.19 16.00
N PHE A 541 14.90 2.89 15.82
CA PHE A 541 14.28 1.86 16.62
C PHE A 541 15.12 1.56 17.88
N PRO A 542 14.50 1.04 18.95
CA PRO A 542 15.22 0.62 20.16
C PRO A 542 16.32 -0.40 19.84
N ARG A 543 17.56 -0.04 20.14
CA ARG A 543 18.74 -0.90 19.97
C ARG A 543 19.83 -0.54 20.99
N GLN A 544 20.85 -1.38 21.10
CA GLN A 544 21.96 -1.12 22.02
C GLN A 544 22.60 0.27 21.79
N GLY A 545 22.77 0.68 20.52
CA GLY A 545 23.41 1.95 20.16
C GLY A 545 22.64 3.22 20.55
N ASN A 546 21.38 3.13 20.98
CA ASN A 546 20.58 4.25 21.49
C ASN A 546 19.96 3.96 22.86
N ASN A 547 20.54 3.01 23.61
CA ASN A 547 20.07 2.57 24.93
C ASN A 547 18.60 2.08 24.93
N ASN A 548 18.19 1.36 23.87
CA ASN A 548 16.83 0.87 23.69
C ASN A 548 15.76 1.98 23.75
N SER A 549 16.09 3.16 23.22
CA SER A 549 15.18 4.30 23.22
C SER A 549 14.07 4.12 22.19
N PHE A 550 12.84 4.41 22.60
CA PHE A 550 11.68 4.55 21.71
C PHE A 550 11.44 6.01 21.29
N HIS A 551 12.31 6.94 21.69
CA HIS A 551 12.08 8.37 21.49
C HIS A 551 11.90 8.75 20.02
N TYR A 552 12.59 8.08 19.10
CA TYR A 552 12.48 8.33 17.65
C TYR A 552 11.63 7.28 16.91
N ALA A 553 11.16 6.24 17.61
CA ALA A 553 10.28 5.20 17.08
C ALA A 553 8.80 5.65 17.14
N ARG A 554 8.51 6.83 16.59
CA ARG A 554 7.20 7.49 16.69
C ARG A 554 6.89 8.38 15.48
N ARG A 555 5.65 8.85 15.40
CA ARG A 555 5.16 9.83 14.42
C ARG A 555 4.42 10.99 15.08
N LEU A 556 4.90 12.20 14.82
CA LEU A 556 4.39 13.45 15.37
C LEU A 556 3.19 13.97 14.57
N PHE A 557 2.13 13.17 14.46
CA PHE A 557 0.94 13.51 13.66
C PHE A 557 0.18 14.75 14.14
N TYR A 558 0.47 15.26 15.35
CA TYR A 558 -0.09 16.54 15.83
C TYR A 558 0.53 17.77 15.14
N LEU A 559 1.75 17.68 14.58
CA LEU A 559 2.43 18.80 13.95
C LEU A 559 1.63 19.45 12.79
N PRO A 560 1.07 18.68 11.84
CA PRO A 560 0.25 19.26 10.78
C PRO A 560 -1.16 19.70 11.25
N GLU A 561 -1.61 19.30 12.44
CA GLU A 561 -2.90 19.74 13.00
C GLU A 561 -2.75 21.01 13.86
N ASP A 562 -1.53 21.42 14.22
CA ASP A 562 -1.28 22.68 14.91
C ASP A 562 -1.30 23.85 13.90
N GLU A 563 -2.35 24.67 13.98
CA GLU A 563 -2.54 25.85 13.14
C GLU A 563 -1.41 26.89 13.25
N LYS A 564 -0.58 26.82 14.29
CA LYS A 564 0.58 27.71 14.46
C LYS A 564 1.81 27.23 13.71
N LEU A 565 1.81 26.02 13.14
CA LEU A 565 2.96 25.43 12.47
C LEU A 565 2.77 25.32 10.94
N ARG A 566 3.88 25.40 10.22
CA ARG A 566 3.94 25.36 8.74
C ARG A 566 3.78 23.94 8.17
N TYR A 567 3.88 22.89 8.98
CA TYR A 567 3.66 21.50 8.54
C TYR A 567 2.27 21.30 7.92
N LYS A 568 1.25 22.02 8.40
CA LYS A 568 -0.11 21.99 7.86
C LYS A 568 -0.17 22.34 6.37
N TYR A 569 0.73 23.20 5.89
CA TYR A 569 0.78 23.62 4.50
C TYR A 569 1.36 22.55 3.57
N LEU A 570 2.39 21.82 4.03
CA LEU A 570 2.90 20.65 3.32
C LEU A 570 1.86 19.52 3.32
N ASN A 571 1.18 19.32 4.45
CA ASN A 571 0.09 18.37 4.58
C ASN A 571 -1.08 18.67 3.64
N ALA A 572 -1.51 19.94 3.55
CA ALA A 572 -2.57 20.39 2.66
C ALA A 572 -2.16 20.28 1.18
N TRP A 573 -0.89 20.53 0.86
CA TRP A 573 -0.37 20.31 -0.49
C TRP A 573 -0.48 18.85 -0.90
N ASP A 574 -0.12 17.91 -0.03
CA ASP A 574 -0.26 16.48 -0.32
C ASP A 574 -1.71 16.07 -0.60
N GLN A 575 -2.64 16.56 0.23
CA GLN A 575 -4.08 16.38 0.00
C GLN A 575 -4.50 16.91 -1.38
N ALA A 576 -4.03 18.11 -1.74
CA ALA A 576 -4.36 18.74 -3.00
C ALA A 576 -3.79 17.98 -4.20
N MET A 577 -2.57 17.43 -4.09
CA MET A 577 -1.99 16.55 -5.12
C MET A 577 -2.86 15.30 -5.34
N ASN A 578 -3.20 14.58 -4.27
CA ASN A 578 -4.00 13.35 -4.36
C ASN A 578 -5.41 13.61 -4.91
N ASN A 579 -6.04 14.73 -4.52
CA ASN A 579 -7.35 15.14 -5.04
C ASN A 579 -7.28 15.57 -6.50
N CYS A 580 -6.21 16.26 -6.90
CA CYS A 580 -5.97 16.62 -8.29
C CYS A 580 -5.76 15.36 -9.13
N GLU A 581 -5.03 14.35 -8.62
CA GLU A 581 -4.86 13.06 -9.29
C GLU A 581 -6.21 12.36 -9.44
N GLU A 582 -7.03 12.32 -8.39
CA GLU A 582 -8.36 11.71 -8.47
C GLU A 582 -9.24 12.39 -9.52
N ALA A 583 -9.14 13.73 -9.62
CA ALA A 583 -9.83 14.49 -10.64
C ALA A 583 -9.31 14.14 -12.03
N TYR A 584 -8.02 14.27 -12.31
CA TYR A 584 -7.51 14.24 -13.69
C TYR A 584 -6.96 12.88 -14.15
N LYS A 585 -6.76 11.95 -13.20
CA LYS A 585 -6.39 10.55 -13.38
C LYS A 585 -5.09 10.34 -14.17
N TRP A 586 -4.08 11.20 -13.94
CA TRP A 586 -2.85 11.17 -14.74
C TRP A 586 -2.03 9.90 -14.55
N LEU A 587 -2.15 9.19 -13.43
CA LEU A 587 -1.45 7.91 -13.21
C LEU A 587 -1.90 6.82 -14.19
N SER A 588 -3.17 6.85 -14.62
CA SER A 588 -3.71 5.88 -15.57
C SER A 588 -3.31 6.14 -17.02
N ASP A 589 -2.77 7.32 -17.31
CA ASP A 589 -2.41 7.68 -18.68
C ASP A 589 -1.02 7.19 -19.06
N LYS A 590 -0.96 6.60 -20.25
CA LYS A 590 0.24 6.10 -20.90
C LYS A 590 0.94 7.18 -21.72
N ASN A 591 0.25 8.28 -22.05
CA ASN A 591 0.77 9.37 -22.85
C ASN A 591 1.39 10.45 -21.97
N THR A 592 2.73 10.48 -21.92
CA THR A 592 3.49 11.58 -21.34
C THR A 592 4.32 12.23 -22.44
N PHE A 593 4.30 13.55 -22.52
CA PHE A 593 5.12 14.30 -23.48
C PHE A 593 5.85 15.44 -22.76
N ILE A 594 7.17 15.33 -22.62
CA ILE A 594 7.99 16.39 -22.06
C ILE A 594 8.36 17.37 -23.18
N SER A 595 7.70 18.52 -23.19
CA SER A 595 7.91 19.56 -24.20
C SER A 595 9.18 20.38 -23.93
N ARG A 596 9.58 20.53 -22.66
CA ARG A 596 10.76 21.33 -22.30
C ARG A 596 11.53 20.77 -21.11
N ARG A 597 12.86 20.76 -21.27
CA ARG A 597 13.89 20.52 -20.24
C ARG A 597 14.97 21.57 -20.44
N HIS A 598 14.76 22.75 -19.87
CA HIS A 598 15.63 23.91 -20.13
C HIS A 598 16.62 24.10 -19.00
N GLU A 599 17.90 23.85 -19.25
CA GLU A 599 18.93 23.87 -18.21
C GLU A 599 19.18 25.27 -17.64
N ASP A 600 19.31 26.31 -18.47
CA ASP A 600 19.66 27.64 -17.95
C ASP A 600 18.50 28.27 -17.17
N ASP A 601 17.29 28.21 -17.72
CA ASP A 601 16.08 28.68 -17.04
C ASP A 601 15.64 27.74 -15.90
N LYS A 602 16.16 26.51 -15.83
CA LYS A 602 15.77 25.46 -14.89
C LYS A 602 14.26 25.12 -14.95
N LEU A 603 13.70 25.05 -16.15
CA LEU A 603 12.29 24.67 -16.35
C LEU A 603 12.12 23.24 -16.85
N VAL A 604 11.11 22.57 -16.29
CA VAL A 604 10.57 21.31 -16.82
C VAL A 604 9.11 21.54 -17.16
N VAL A 605 8.74 21.30 -18.43
CA VAL A 605 7.36 21.40 -18.91
C VAL A 605 6.96 20.10 -19.58
N PHE A 606 5.82 19.55 -19.18
CA PHE A 606 5.30 18.33 -19.78
C PHE A 606 3.79 18.27 -19.74
N GLU A 607 3.24 17.47 -20.65
CA GLU A 607 1.84 17.07 -20.65
C GLU A 607 1.69 15.64 -20.17
N ARG A 608 0.69 15.40 -19.33
CA ARG A 608 0.29 14.04 -18.91
C ARG A 608 -1.20 13.97 -18.63
N GLY A 609 -1.80 12.80 -18.82
CA GLY A 609 -3.22 12.60 -18.61
C GLY A 609 -3.99 12.79 -19.91
N ASN A 610 -4.96 11.90 -20.18
CA ASN A 610 -5.76 11.94 -21.41
C ASN A 610 -6.51 13.26 -21.60
N GLN A 611 -6.71 13.97 -20.49
CA GLN A 611 -7.33 15.29 -20.41
C GLN A 611 -6.40 16.43 -20.85
N GLY A 612 -5.10 16.18 -21.04
CA GLY A 612 -4.10 17.14 -21.48
C GLY A 612 -3.71 18.12 -20.38
N LEU A 613 -3.41 17.62 -19.16
CA LEU A 613 -2.86 18.49 -18.14
C LEU A 613 -1.47 18.96 -18.58
N LEU A 614 -1.19 20.24 -18.38
CA LEU A 614 0.12 20.83 -18.61
C LEU A 614 0.76 21.17 -17.27
N PHE A 615 1.92 20.60 -17.01
CA PHE A 615 2.71 20.82 -15.80
C PHE A 615 3.89 21.73 -16.12
N ILE A 616 4.11 22.75 -15.29
CA ILE A 616 5.18 23.73 -15.47
C ILE A 616 5.92 23.85 -14.14
N PHE A 617 7.15 23.36 -14.09
CA PHE A 617 8.03 23.47 -12.95
C PHE A 617 9.12 24.50 -13.24
N ASN A 618 9.26 25.50 -12.38
CA ASN A 618 10.40 26.43 -12.39
C ASN A 618 11.29 26.16 -11.19
N PHE A 619 12.38 25.41 -11.40
CA PHE A 619 13.39 25.10 -10.37
C PHE A 619 14.44 26.20 -10.20
N HIS A 620 14.38 27.29 -10.95
CA HIS A 620 15.39 28.34 -10.84
C HIS A 620 15.38 28.92 -9.42
N PRO A 621 16.54 29.08 -8.76
CA PRO A 621 16.58 29.54 -7.37
C PRO A 621 16.17 31.01 -7.16
N THR A 622 16.04 31.82 -8.23
CA THR A 622 15.91 33.28 -8.15
C THR A 622 15.17 33.93 -9.33
N LYS A 623 15.26 33.40 -10.56
CA LYS A 623 14.59 33.99 -11.73
C LYS A 623 13.12 33.58 -11.82
N SER A 624 12.29 34.59 -12.03
CA SER A 624 10.87 34.46 -12.38
C SER A 624 10.67 34.96 -13.80
N PHE A 625 9.77 34.35 -14.57
CA PHE A 625 9.55 34.69 -15.98
C PHE A 625 8.12 35.15 -16.22
N ALA A 626 7.92 36.41 -16.60
CA ALA A 626 6.60 37.03 -16.76
C ALA A 626 5.79 36.51 -17.96
N ASP A 627 6.46 36.30 -19.09
CA ASP A 627 5.84 35.97 -20.39
C ASP A 627 6.42 34.67 -20.98
N TYR A 628 6.63 33.66 -20.14
CA TYR A 628 7.26 32.41 -20.58
C TYR A 628 6.30 31.66 -21.50
N ARG A 629 6.68 31.43 -22.76
CA ARG A 629 5.85 30.69 -23.72
C ARG A 629 6.05 29.19 -23.52
N VAL A 630 4.95 28.47 -23.40
CA VAL A 630 4.92 27.01 -23.24
C VAL A 630 4.02 26.38 -24.31
N GLY A 631 4.48 25.25 -24.88
CA GLY A 631 3.72 24.47 -25.86
C GLY A 631 2.64 23.61 -25.21
N CYS A 632 1.48 23.46 -25.86
CA CYS A 632 0.40 22.57 -25.45
C CYS A 632 -0.22 21.82 -26.64
N GLY A 633 -0.67 20.59 -26.40
CA GLY A 633 -1.12 19.67 -27.44
C GLY A 633 -2.50 19.96 -28.00
N LYS A 634 -3.36 20.60 -27.20
CA LYS A 634 -4.77 20.84 -27.54
C LYS A 634 -5.03 22.35 -27.62
N PRO A 635 -5.89 22.80 -28.56
CA PRO A 635 -6.36 24.18 -28.57
C PRO A 635 -7.37 24.39 -27.44
N GLY A 636 -7.68 25.65 -27.15
CA GLY A 636 -8.75 26.01 -26.22
C GLY A 636 -8.26 26.92 -25.10
N LYS A 637 -9.00 26.91 -23.99
CA LYS A 637 -8.71 27.74 -22.82
C LYS A 637 -8.21 26.87 -21.68
N TYR A 638 -7.10 27.25 -21.09
CA TYR A 638 -6.49 26.60 -19.95
C TYR A 638 -6.71 27.42 -18.67
N LYS A 639 -6.87 26.72 -17.55
CA LYS A 639 -6.93 27.29 -16.19
C LYS A 639 -6.00 26.53 -15.27
N ILE A 640 -5.52 27.22 -14.25
CA ILE A 640 -4.73 26.63 -13.18
C ILE A 640 -5.65 25.75 -12.33
N VAL A 641 -5.20 24.53 -12.05
CA VAL A 641 -5.91 23.53 -11.23
C VAL A 641 -5.10 23.09 -10.03
N LEU A 642 -3.81 23.41 -10.01
CA LEU A 642 -2.93 23.27 -8.86
C LEU A 642 -1.80 24.31 -8.95
N ASN A 643 -1.52 24.99 -7.84
CA ASN A 643 -0.56 26.09 -7.76
C ASN A 643 0.22 26.00 -6.44
N SER A 644 1.50 25.66 -6.50
CA SER A 644 2.30 25.58 -5.27
C SER A 644 2.60 26.94 -4.64
N ASP A 645 2.44 28.05 -5.38
CA ASP A 645 2.64 29.41 -4.88
C ASP A 645 1.38 29.97 -4.20
N SER A 646 0.30 29.19 -4.10
CA SER A 646 -0.90 29.59 -3.38
C SER A 646 -0.62 29.78 -1.88
N SER A 647 -1.24 30.79 -1.26
CA SER A 647 -1.17 31.04 0.18
C SER A 647 -1.75 29.88 1.01
N ALA A 648 -2.66 29.09 0.41
CA ALA A 648 -3.16 27.84 0.99
C ALA A 648 -2.06 26.80 1.26
N PHE A 649 -0.89 26.94 0.63
CA PHE A 649 0.25 26.04 0.79
C PHE A 649 1.52 26.80 1.23
N ASP A 650 1.37 27.96 1.89
CA ASP A 650 2.48 28.85 2.27
C ASP A 650 3.32 29.35 1.08
N GLY A 651 2.69 29.52 -0.07
CA GLY A 651 3.27 30.24 -1.21
C GLY A 651 3.09 31.75 -1.09
N LEU A 652 3.70 32.52 -2.01
CA LEU A 652 3.69 33.98 -1.97
C LEU A 652 2.46 34.62 -2.66
N GLY A 653 1.55 33.81 -3.21
CA GLY A 653 0.31 34.27 -3.83
C GLY A 653 0.53 35.14 -5.08
N ARG A 654 1.60 34.90 -5.85
CA ARG A 654 1.98 35.79 -6.96
C ARG A 654 1.26 35.48 -8.27
N VAL A 655 0.58 34.34 -8.37
CA VAL A 655 -0.11 33.87 -9.57
C VAL A 655 -1.62 33.94 -9.36
N ASP A 656 -2.32 34.60 -10.28
CA ASP A 656 -3.79 34.67 -10.28
C ASP A 656 -4.38 33.35 -10.81
N GLU A 657 -4.91 32.52 -9.91
CA GLU A 657 -5.55 31.25 -10.23
C GLU A 657 -6.85 31.40 -11.05
N GLY A 658 -7.46 32.59 -11.03
CA GLY A 658 -8.65 32.92 -11.82
C GLY A 658 -8.34 33.18 -13.31
N GLN A 659 -7.08 33.41 -13.65
CA GLN A 659 -6.65 33.73 -15.01
C GLN A 659 -6.95 32.58 -15.99
N VAL A 660 -7.41 32.96 -17.18
CA VAL A 660 -7.68 32.04 -18.29
C VAL A 660 -6.68 32.27 -19.40
N PHE A 661 -6.03 31.19 -19.83
CA PHE A 661 -4.98 31.22 -20.84
C PHE A 661 -5.51 30.64 -22.15
N ALA A 662 -5.67 31.47 -23.18
CA ALA A 662 -6.10 31.00 -24.49
C ALA A 662 -4.89 30.47 -25.27
N ALA A 663 -4.94 29.20 -25.68
CA ALA A 663 -3.93 28.61 -26.54
C ALA A 663 -4.02 29.21 -27.95
N GLU A 664 -2.91 29.77 -28.41
CA GLU A 664 -2.72 30.32 -29.75
C GLU A 664 -2.31 29.19 -30.71
N ASP A 665 -2.76 29.27 -31.97
CA ASP A 665 -2.23 28.44 -33.08
C ASP A 665 -0.82 28.91 -33.45
N TYR A 666 0.11 28.59 -32.55
CA TYR A 666 1.51 28.99 -32.63
C TYR A 666 2.37 27.84 -32.12
N LYS A 667 3.05 27.18 -33.07
CA LYS A 667 3.92 26.04 -32.78
C LYS A 667 5.07 26.44 -31.86
N TRP A 668 5.21 25.74 -30.74
CA TRP A 668 6.26 25.94 -29.75
C TRP A 668 6.57 24.62 -29.04
N ASP A 669 7.84 24.35 -28.72
CA ASP A 669 8.27 23.13 -28.01
C ASP A 669 7.70 21.82 -28.60
N GLU A 670 7.71 21.74 -29.93
CA GLU A 670 7.16 20.61 -30.71
C GLU A 670 5.66 20.36 -30.51
N ARG A 671 4.94 21.32 -29.93
CA ARG A 671 3.49 21.30 -29.78
C ARG A 671 2.82 22.25 -30.78
N PRO A 672 1.62 21.91 -31.26
CA PRO A 672 0.91 22.72 -32.26
C PRO A 672 0.42 24.07 -31.72
N TYR A 673 0.09 24.15 -30.42
CA TYR A 673 -0.42 25.36 -29.79
C TYR A 673 0.50 25.84 -28.67
N SER A 674 0.34 27.10 -28.23
CA SER A 674 1.06 27.63 -27.07
C SER A 674 0.36 28.81 -26.43
N PHE A 675 0.75 29.13 -25.20
CA PHE A 675 0.36 30.36 -24.52
C PHE A 675 1.50 30.85 -23.63
N LYS A 676 1.40 32.10 -23.17
CA LYS A 676 2.37 32.71 -22.25
C LYS A 676 1.88 32.62 -20.81
N VAL A 677 2.79 32.37 -19.89
CA VAL A 677 2.49 32.21 -18.47
C VAL A 677 3.54 32.94 -17.62
N TYR A 678 3.09 33.50 -16.49
CA TYR A 678 4.00 33.95 -15.44
C TYR A 678 4.42 32.76 -14.58
N THR A 679 5.72 32.47 -14.52
CA THR A 679 6.29 31.36 -13.74
C THR A 679 7.28 31.88 -12.69
N PRO A 680 6.85 32.08 -11.44
CA PRO A 680 7.75 32.52 -10.38
C PRO A 680 8.83 31.47 -10.06
N CYS A 681 9.99 31.91 -9.56
CA CYS A 681 11.05 31.01 -9.09
C CYS A 681 10.55 30.03 -8.03
N ARG A 682 11.00 28.77 -8.10
CA ARG A 682 10.62 27.66 -7.20
C ARG A 682 9.11 27.49 -7.09
N THR A 683 8.44 27.33 -8.22
CA THR A 683 7.00 27.04 -8.27
C THR A 683 6.67 25.91 -9.22
N VAL A 684 5.54 25.28 -8.97
CA VAL A 684 4.86 24.40 -9.92
C VAL A 684 3.42 24.86 -10.15
N LEU A 685 3.06 24.96 -11.41
CA LEU A 685 1.71 25.26 -11.89
C LEU A 685 1.21 24.10 -12.75
N VAL A 686 -0.03 23.67 -12.51
CA VAL A 686 -0.71 22.64 -13.30
C VAL A 686 -1.93 23.25 -13.95
N PHE A 687 -2.08 23.06 -15.25
CA PHE A 687 -3.17 23.62 -16.04
C PHE A 687 -4.05 22.51 -16.62
N ALA A 688 -5.35 22.77 -16.69
CA ALA A 688 -6.32 21.93 -17.40
C ALA A 688 -7.17 22.76 -18.37
N LEU A 689 -7.70 22.11 -19.40
CA LEU A 689 -8.68 22.72 -20.31
C LEU A 689 -10.01 23.05 -19.59
N THR A 690 -10.59 24.22 -19.86
CA THR A 690 -11.83 24.68 -19.22
C THR A 690 -13.04 23.82 -19.51
N ASP A 691 -13.11 23.23 -20.70
CA ASP A 691 -14.29 22.48 -21.16
C ASP A 691 -14.45 21.15 -20.38
N ILE A 692 -13.33 20.67 -19.82
CA ILE A 692 -13.26 19.49 -18.96
C ILE A 692 -13.80 19.80 -17.55
N LEU A 693 -13.70 21.06 -17.10
CA LEU A 693 -14.23 21.50 -15.81
C LEU A 693 -15.77 21.61 -15.84
N VAL A 694 -16.35 21.97 -16.99
CA VAL A 694 -17.80 22.20 -17.15
C VAL A 694 -18.60 20.89 -17.17
N THR A 695 -18.07 19.83 -17.80
CA THR A 695 -18.72 18.51 -17.86
C THR A 695 -18.82 17.80 -16.49
N ARG A 696 -18.10 18.30 -15.48
CA ARG A 696 -18.03 17.68 -14.15
C ARG A 696 -18.89 18.33 -13.07
N LYS A 697 -19.18 19.63 -13.18
CA LYS A 697 -20.20 20.26 -12.32
C LYS A 697 -21.58 19.61 -12.48
N SER A 698 -21.84 18.93 -13.60
CA SER A 698 -23.07 18.16 -13.82
C SER A 698 -23.03 16.70 -13.32
N SER A 699 -21.88 16.15 -12.91
CA SER A 699 -21.73 14.74 -12.53
C SER A 699 -21.28 14.48 -11.09
N SER A 700 -20.92 15.51 -10.32
CA SER A 700 -20.40 15.36 -8.94
C SER A 700 -21.43 15.43 -7.81
N LEU A 701 -22.73 15.31 -8.10
CA LEU A 701 -23.76 15.11 -7.06
C LEU A 701 -24.00 13.60 -6.85
N THR A 702 -23.03 12.93 -6.25
CA THR A 702 -23.23 11.58 -5.68
C THR A 702 -23.16 11.70 -4.16
N CYS A 703 -24.35 11.79 -3.55
CA CYS A 703 -24.53 11.80 -2.11
C CYS A 703 -24.06 10.45 -1.55
N HIS A 704 -23.06 10.45 -0.67
CA HIS A 704 -22.58 9.25 0.02
C HIS A 704 -23.66 8.81 1.01
N LYS A 705 -24.25 7.64 0.74
CA LYS A 705 -25.38 7.09 1.49
C LYS A 705 -24.86 6.41 2.76
N TRP A 706 -24.95 7.11 3.89
CA TRP A 706 -24.85 6.54 5.24
C TRP A 706 -26.26 6.18 5.74
N LEU A 707 -26.33 5.15 6.60
CA LEU A 707 -27.49 4.53 7.25
C LEU A 707 -28.06 3.29 6.53
N LYS A 708 -27.69 2.11 7.03
CA LYS A 708 -28.57 0.95 7.13
C LYS A 708 -28.27 0.20 8.42
N ASP A 709 -29.25 0.17 9.32
CA ASP A 709 -29.58 -0.96 10.17
C ASP A 709 -31.07 -0.85 10.54
N GLU A 710 -31.90 -1.73 9.97
CA GLU A 710 -32.80 -2.64 10.70
C GLU A 710 -33.65 -3.49 9.72
N PRO A 711 -34.15 -4.67 10.15
CA PRO A 711 -34.57 -5.73 9.24
C PRO A 711 -36.08 -5.79 8.97
N SER A 712 -36.39 -6.45 7.85
CA SER A 712 -37.61 -7.21 7.57
C SER A 712 -38.79 -6.53 6.83
N THR A 713 -39.27 -7.27 5.83
CA THR A 713 -40.58 -7.21 5.15
C THR A 713 -40.85 -6.07 4.16
N CYS A 714 -40.56 -6.30 2.88
CA CYS A 714 -41.52 -6.08 1.79
C CYS A 714 -40.96 -6.63 0.46
N ASN A 715 -41.30 -7.87 0.14
CA ASN A 715 -41.28 -8.37 -1.23
C ASN A 715 -42.52 -7.81 -1.97
N GLU A 716 -42.36 -7.59 -3.27
CA GLU A 716 -43.41 -7.28 -4.26
C GLU A 716 -44.03 -5.86 -4.22
N ARG A 717 -43.46 -4.95 -5.03
CA ARG A 717 -44.16 -3.97 -5.92
C ARG A 717 -43.23 -2.80 -6.25
N CYS A 718 -42.38 -2.95 -7.26
CA CYS A 718 -41.87 -1.81 -8.03
C CYS A 718 -41.32 -2.29 -9.38
N SER A 719 -42.19 -2.85 -10.21
CA SER A 719 -42.00 -2.91 -11.66
C SER A 719 -43.13 -2.07 -12.28
N ASN A 720 -42.76 -1.11 -13.12
CA ASN A 720 -43.59 -0.15 -13.88
C ASN A 720 -43.96 1.18 -13.21
N LYS A 721 -43.12 2.22 -13.38
CA LYS A 721 -43.57 3.60 -13.66
C LYS A 721 -42.59 4.32 -14.59
N GLN A 722 -43.14 4.98 -15.62
CA GLN A 722 -42.45 5.70 -16.71
C GLN A 722 -41.94 7.08 -16.26
N SER A 723 -40.77 7.49 -16.73
CA SER A 723 -40.20 8.85 -16.59
C SER A 723 -40.96 9.87 -17.45
N GLN A 724 -41.34 11.03 -16.91
CA GLN A 724 -41.82 12.17 -17.70
C GLN A 724 -40.67 13.10 -18.12
N VAL A 725 -40.77 13.65 -19.34
CA VAL A 725 -39.83 14.61 -19.93
C VAL A 725 -40.52 15.97 -20.03
N ILE A 726 -39.93 17.02 -19.47
CA ILE A 726 -40.42 18.41 -19.62
C ILE A 726 -39.32 19.24 -20.28
N ASN A 727 -39.70 20.06 -21.25
CA ASN A 727 -38.81 20.90 -22.03
C ASN A 727 -38.97 22.36 -21.60
N VAL A 728 -37.92 22.95 -21.05
CA VAL A 728 -37.89 24.37 -20.67
C VAL A 728 -36.69 25.02 -21.35
N LYS A 729 -36.96 26.01 -22.21
CA LYS A 729 -35.96 26.83 -22.93
C LYS A 729 -34.85 26.01 -23.64
N GLY A 730 -35.22 24.92 -24.31
CA GLY A 730 -34.36 24.25 -25.28
C GLY A 730 -33.32 23.28 -24.72
N GLN A 731 -33.41 22.89 -23.44
CA GLN A 731 -32.64 21.78 -22.88
C GLN A 731 -33.55 20.70 -22.30
N THR A 732 -33.27 19.44 -22.64
CA THR A 732 -33.97 18.26 -22.13
C THR A 732 -33.36 17.85 -20.79
N VAL A 733 -34.14 17.93 -19.70
CA VAL A 733 -33.74 17.45 -18.37
C VAL A 733 -34.55 16.22 -18.01
N ARG A 734 -33.90 15.15 -17.54
CA ARG A 734 -34.55 13.99 -16.91
C ARG A 734 -34.40 14.11 -15.40
N THR A 735 -35.51 14.26 -14.70
CA THR A 735 -35.55 14.25 -13.23
C THR A 735 -35.54 12.81 -12.72
N PHE A 736 -34.61 12.47 -11.83
CA PHE A 736 -34.67 11.27 -11.00
C PHE A 736 -35.33 11.62 -9.66
N ASP A 737 -36.38 10.91 -9.29
CA ASP A 737 -37.13 11.09 -8.04
C ASP A 737 -36.27 10.72 -6.82
N MET A 738 -36.01 11.69 -5.94
CA MET A 738 -35.68 11.46 -4.54
C MET A 738 -36.51 12.41 -3.68
N LEU A 739 -37.80 12.11 -3.54
CA LEU A 739 -38.69 12.69 -2.53
C LEU A 739 -39.89 11.75 -2.35
N ASP A 740 -39.62 10.54 -1.87
CA ASP A 740 -40.62 9.69 -1.22
C ASP A 740 -39.97 9.09 0.04
N CYS A 741 -39.73 9.96 1.03
CA CYS A 741 -39.79 9.54 2.43
C CYS A 741 -41.18 9.96 2.92
N GLU A 742 -41.89 9.06 3.59
CA GLU A 742 -43.26 9.23 4.06
C GLU A 742 -43.43 10.45 4.99
N PHE A 743 -43.55 11.64 4.43
CA PHE A 743 -44.14 12.79 5.10
C PHE A 743 -45.60 12.87 4.68
N LYS A 744 -46.52 12.70 5.65
CA LYS A 744 -47.95 12.92 5.43
C LYS A 744 -48.15 14.29 4.77
N LYS A 745 -48.63 14.30 3.52
CA LYS A 745 -49.12 15.50 2.84
C LYS A 745 -50.13 16.21 3.77
N GLY A 746 -49.82 17.44 4.17
CA GLY A 746 -50.67 18.27 5.03
C GLY A 746 -50.05 18.76 6.35
N SER A 747 -48.75 18.53 6.58
CA SER A 747 -48.06 19.04 7.78
C SER A 747 -47.75 20.54 7.68
N PRO A 748 -48.19 21.39 8.64
CA PRO A 748 -47.92 22.84 8.65
C PRO A 748 -46.43 23.20 8.63
N TYR A 749 -45.56 22.28 9.09
CA TYR A 749 -44.12 22.49 9.24
C TYR A 749 -43.38 22.61 7.90
N VAL A 750 -43.87 21.95 6.84
CA VAL A 750 -43.26 21.98 5.50
C VAL A 750 -43.60 23.27 4.76
N GLU A 751 -44.79 23.85 4.99
CA GLU A 751 -45.20 25.12 4.37
C GLU A 751 -44.44 26.33 4.94
N ILE A 752 -44.09 26.32 6.22
CA ILE A 752 -43.35 27.42 6.86
C ILE A 752 -41.90 27.46 6.35
N ALA A 753 -41.25 26.30 6.23
CA ALA A 753 -39.89 26.20 5.68
C ALA A 753 -39.83 26.64 4.20
N ALA A 754 -40.83 26.27 3.40
CA ALA A 754 -40.89 26.61 1.97
C ALA A 754 -41.09 28.11 1.70
N ARG A 755 -41.66 28.88 2.65
CA ARG A 755 -41.96 30.31 2.46
C ARG A 755 -40.79 31.26 2.75
N LYS A 756 -39.74 30.83 3.47
CA LYS A 756 -38.63 31.71 3.91
C LYS A 756 -37.31 31.54 3.14
N ILE A 757 -37.23 30.62 2.16
CA ILE A 757 -36.01 30.39 1.38
C ILE A 757 -36.07 31.21 0.08
N PRO A 758 -35.18 32.21 -0.14
CA PRO A 758 -35.02 32.80 -1.46
C PRO A 758 -34.42 31.74 -2.39
N MET A 759 -35.10 31.40 -3.48
CA MET A 759 -34.56 30.54 -4.52
C MET A 759 -33.51 31.32 -5.33
N ASP A 760 -32.29 31.42 -4.80
CA ASP A 760 -31.10 31.82 -5.57
C ASP A 760 -30.08 30.67 -5.58
N ASN A 761 -29.62 30.33 -6.79
CA ASN A 761 -28.86 29.13 -7.17
C ASN A 761 -27.41 29.04 -6.63
N LYS A 762 -27.10 29.53 -5.42
CA LYS A 762 -25.72 29.57 -4.90
C LYS A 762 -25.46 28.91 -3.54
N ILE A 763 -26.45 28.35 -2.87
CA ILE A 763 -26.25 27.77 -1.54
C ILE A 763 -26.62 26.29 -1.55
N ILE A 764 -25.65 25.44 -1.91
CA ILE A 764 -25.72 23.98 -1.77
C ILE A 764 -24.53 23.54 -0.90
N CYS A 765 -24.54 23.96 0.37
CA CYS A 765 -23.70 23.40 1.43
C CYS A 765 -24.37 23.71 2.76
N SER A 766 -25.48 23.04 3.03
CA SER A 766 -26.20 23.17 4.31
C SER A 766 -26.95 21.88 4.64
N HIS A 767 -26.28 20.72 4.58
CA HIS A 767 -26.92 19.43 4.94
C HIS A 767 -26.67 19.01 6.40
N HIS A 768 -25.69 19.59 7.11
CA HIS A 768 -25.38 19.18 8.49
C HIS A 768 -26.21 19.97 9.53
N ILE A 769 -26.31 21.28 9.38
CA ILE A 769 -27.01 22.18 10.33
C ILE A 769 -28.53 21.94 10.36
N TRP A 770 -29.12 21.51 9.26
CA TRP A 770 -30.58 21.27 9.18
C TRP A 770 -31.00 19.89 9.70
N PHE A 771 -30.06 18.94 9.81
CA PHE A 771 -30.34 17.60 10.35
C PHE A 771 -30.49 17.63 11.87
N GLU A 772 -29.71 18.44 12.58
CA GLU A 772 -29.88 18.66 14.02
C GLU A 772 -31.19 19.39 14.34
N CYS A 773 -31.52 20.42 13.55
CA CYS A 773 -32.77 21.17 13.71
C CYS A 773 -34.03 20.29 13.53
N LEU A 774 -33.97 19.30 12.63
CA LEU A 774 -35.06 18.34 12.40
C LEU A 774 -35.10 17.19 13.42
N ASN A 775 -33.96 16.82 14.00
CA ASN A 775 -33.91 15.84 15.08
C ASN A 775 -34.50 16.39 16.39
N ASP A 776 -34.25 17.67 16.70
CA ASP A 776 -34.84 18.33 17.86
C ASP A 776 -36.37 18.48 17.72
N LEU A 777 -36.85 18.75 16.49
CA LEU A 777 -38.28 18.81 16.16
C LEU A 777 -39.02 17.47 16.35
N TYR A 778 -38.31 16.34 16.33
CA TYR A 778 -38.91 15.00 16.44
C TYR A 778 -39.20 14.59 17.89
N ASN A 779 -38.61 15.28 18.88
CA ASN A 779 -38.84 15.05 20.31
C ASN A 779 -39.98 15.94 20.81
N GLY A 780 -41.18 15.65 20.32
CA GLY A 780 -42.35 16.53 20.41
C GLY A 780 -42.65 17.12 21.79
N SER A 781 -42.52 18.45 21.91
CA SER A 781 -43.24 19.27 22.90
C SER A 781 -43.22 20.78 22.62
N GLU A 782 -43.08 21.22 21.36
CA GLU A 782 -42.95 22.65 21.03
C GLU A 782 -44.11 23.19 20.16
N THR A 783 -44.53 24.43 20.42
CA THR A 783 -45.57 25.13 19.66
C THR A 783 -45.02 25.77 18.39
N THR A 784 -45.88 26.08 17.41
CA THR A 784 -45.48 26.68 16.11
C THR A 784 -44.64 27.95 16.27
N ASP A 785 -44.92 28.77 17.30
CA ASP A 785 -44.20 30.01 17.56
C ASP A 785 -42.76 29.76 18.06
N GLN A 786 -42.53 28.71 18.84
CA GLN A 786 -41.20 28.32 19.35
C GLN A 786 -40.30 27.81 18.22
N ILE A 787 -40.88 27.06 17.29
CA ILE A 787 -40.19 26.56 16.09
C ILE A 787 -39.79 27.73 15.19
N GLU A 788 -40.65 28.73 15.03
CA GLU A 788 -40.35 29.89 14.21
C GLU A 788 -39.21 30.74 14.82
N GLU A 789 -39.17 30.87 16.15
CA GLU A 789 -38.08 31.53 16.87
C GLU A 789 -36.75 30.77 16.75
N MET A 790 -36.75 29.43 16.86
CA MET A 790 -35.57 28.59 16.65
C MET A 790 -35.02 28.70 15.23
N VAL A 791 -35.89 28.58 14.21
CA VAL A 791 -35.48 28.71 12.81
C VAL A 791 -34.88 30.09 12.55
N ASN A 792 -35.48 31.16 13.08
CA ASN A 792 -34.94 32.50 12.95
C ASN A 792 -33.59 32.66 13.66
N LYS A 793 -33.39 32.03 14.82
CA LYS A 793 -32.11 32.03 15.56
C LYS A 793 -31.00 31.35 14.77
N TYR A 794 -31.24 30.14 14.26
CA TYR A 794 -30.26 29.40 13.45
C TYR A 794 -29.95 30.09 12.12
N TYR A 795 -30.97 30.67 11.46
CA TYR A 795 -30.79 31.46 10.25
C TYR A 795 -29.90 32.70 10.49
N LYS A 796 -30.04 33.35 11.64
CA LYS A 796 -29.19 34.49 12.04
C LYS A 796 -27.74 34.08 12.31
N THR A 797 -27.52 32.97 13.02
CA THR A 797 -26.18 32.44 13.29
C THR A 797 -25.47 32.05 12.00
N PHE A 798 -26.17 31.38 11.08
CA PHE A 798 -25.64 30.97 9.77
C PHE A 798 -25.19 32.17 8.91
N TYR A 799 -25.94 33.27 8.93
CA TYR A 799 -25.55 34.50 8.20
C TYR A 799 -24.45 35.32 8.89
N GLN A 800 -24.22 35.11 10.18
CA GLN A 800 -23.11 35.71 10.92
C GLN A 800 -21.79 34.94 10.74
N GLU A 801 -21.84 33.66 10.36
CA GLU A 801 -20.65 32.85 10.04
C GLU A 801 -20.23 32.93 8.56
N ILE A 802 -21.09 33.46 7.70
CA ILE A 802 -20.85 33.62 6.24
C ILE A 802 -20.39 35.04 5.85
N ASN A 803 -20.49 36.02 6.76
CA ASN A 803 -19.85 37.33 6.65
C ASN A 803 -18.64 37.39 7.57
#